data_AF-A0AAV4IRM6-F1
#
_entry.id   AF-A0AAV4IRM6-F1
#
_cell.length_a   1.000
_cell.length_b   1.000
_cell.length_c   1.000
_cell.angle_alpha   90.00
_cell.angle_beta   90.00
_cell.angle_gamma   90.00
#
_symmetry.space_group_name_H-M   'P 1'
#
loop_
_entity.id
_entity.type
_entity.pdbx_description
1 polymer ?
#
loop_
_entity_poly.entity_id
_entity_poly.type
_entity_poly.pdbx_seq_one_letter_code
_entity_poly.pdbx_strand_id
1 'polypeptide(L)'
;MPELPRLTGALRAFGFVSSQEEPAPSDDLNERKLLVLKKQKDQNLSWEALISYIKKNASGVSNSQISEITRQLIATAKLIVGNEESSETVECGAAFLFDIFKNVESVGQREATQLRSTFGPYPANAVTRACQLVKKIASWLPETALAQLSSEREEGDGAASNEEFGCSIKFAMDYSLEEGNEDEFSSEEDEFIVDSSKKDIDLRYNAAAAMNPVAGEGDRGSKAEIEFGSAWMKEMIIKYFEGNDTALSLGLDELSTTIYDVLSSQRSDDELQTEMFDLLGFERFELIQQLLEKRGQIIKSYTAETRRALVQQIPKKKPENERPTYGCQVLVQSTEEKFLAKQLRKEEKRSKKDMKPSTEDQELAGALAMTPEELRRTREAALRAASSAPLFSAGSARYNKTEKYPFVFDMQAEARQSSAYISGTKLVLPDTINRKDEKLYEEINIPPTGTAPANVGKDRVLISSLDEIGQAAFQNTKSLNLIQSVVFDTAYKTNENLLICAPTGAGKTNIAMLTILHEIKQHVSHGVIKKDEFKMLVTTPEKWDVVTRKATGDVALAQLVRLLIIDEVHLLHDDRGPVIETLVARTKRQVESSQSMIRIVGLSATLPNYLDVATFLNVNPYLGLFFFDGRFRPVPLGQTFIGIKAVNKMNQLRDFNTVCYDKVLKQVQAGYQVMVFVHARNETVRTALTLAELARNKGDSALFTPEQNRSYGDAQKAMARSRNKQLREMFLDGFGIHHAGMLRQDRNLVEKYFAEGHIKVLVCTATLAWGVNLPAHAVIIKGTQLYDAKRGQFVDLGILDVMQIFGRAGRPQFDSFGHGTIITTHDKLSHYLSLMTRQNPIESQFTNSLIDNLNAEISLGTVTNTEEAVRWLSYSYMYVRMRKNPLVYGIPHTFCEDDPHLEHHRLELITEAARQLDKAKMIRFEEHTGYVYSTDLGRIASNFYIKHATVEVINEMLQTAMTEGDIFNLVANAQEFQQIKVRDDEMDELDRLTSDGCEMIVKGGKENTHGKVNILLQSYVSRISVDSFSLVSDMAYVAQNASRIMRALFEIALKNSQPLLASRLLEMCKMLDKRLWTFENPMRQFTVLSHEILQKLEARRLLPEKLREMDSKEIGTSEPFWIWVEDPENNHIYHSEYFLLQKKQVYNEETQSIVFTIPIFEPLPSQYYVKVVSDRWIGSSTTHPISFQHLILPERHPPHT
;
A
#
# COMPACT_ATOMS: atom_id res chain seq x y z
N MET A 1 -15.85 -61.82 2.57
CA MET A 1 -16.34 -60.45 2.89
C MET A 1 -15.91 -59.53 1.76
N PRO A 2 -16.66 -58.48 1.39
CA PRO A 2 -16.22 -57.51 0.39
C PRO A 2 -15.08 -56.63 0.96
N GLU A 3 -14.15 -56.20 0.11
CA GLU A 3 -13.10 -55.25 0.49
C GLU A 3 -13.68 -53.84 0.70
N LEU A 4 -13.15 -53.12 1.70
CA LEU A 4 -13.41 -51.69 1.89
C LEU A 4 -12.53 -50.85 0.94
N PRO A 5 -13.03 -49.70 0.45
CA PRO A 5 -12.29 -48.88 -0.51
C PRO A 5 -11.01 -48.29 0.11
N ARG A 6 -9.88 -48.44 -0.59
CA ARG A 6 -8.59 -47.88 -0.15
C ARG A 6 -8.62 -46.35 -0.30
N LEU A 7 -8.17 -45.64 0.74
CA LEU A 7 -8.00 -44.19 0.70
C LEU A 7 -6.99 -43.79 -0.39
N THR A 8 -7.37 -42.84 -1.24
CA THR A 8 -6.57 -42.38 -2.37
C THR A 8 -5.47 -41.40 -1.95
N GLY A 9 -4.46 -41.22 -2.82
CA GLY A 9 -3.24 -40.45 -2.52
C GLY A 9 -3.44 -38.98 -2.15
N ALA A 10 -4.62 -38.39 -2.39
CA ALA A 10 -4.95 -36.99 -2.12
C ALA A 10 -4.67 -36.56 -0.67
N LEU A 11 -4.97 -37.42 0.30
CA LEU A 11 -4.76 -37.13 1.73
C LEU A 11 -3.26 -36.98 2.10
N ARG A 12 -2.35 -37.56 1.30
CA ARG A 12 -0.90 -37.47 1.52
C ARG A 12 -0.29 -36.12 1.12
N ALA A 13 -1.06 -35.23 0.47
CA ALA A 13 -0.60 -33.90 0.08
C ALA A 13 -0.79 -32.84 1.20
N PHE A 14 -1.67 -33.08 2.18
CA PHE A 14 -2.04 -32.10 3.22
C PHE A 14 -1.98 -32.62 4.67
N GLY A 15 -1.84 -33.92 4.87
CA GLY A 15 -1.54 -34.49 6.19
C GLY A 15 -0.06 -34.79 6.38
N PHE A 16 0.45 -34.61 7.61
CA PHE A 16 1.74 -35.18 8.06
C PHE A 16 1.70 -36.73 8.17
N VAL A 17 0.72 -37.38 7.53
CA VAL A 17 0.40 -38.81 7.64
C VAL A 17 1.27 -39.62 6.67
N SER A 18 2.58 -39.58 6.92
CA SER A 18 3.55 -40.57 6.45
C SER A 18 4.49 -41.05 7.57
N SER A 19 4.10 -40.84 8.84
CA SER A 19 4.82 -41.27 10.03
C SER A 19 3.98 -42.28 10.84
N GLN A 20 3.74 -43.45 10.24
CA GLN A 20 3.32 -44.66 10.95
C GLN A 20 4.07 -45.87 10.37
N GLU A 21 5.37 -45.91 10.65
CA GLU A 21 6.04 -47.16 11.01
C GLU A 21 6.10 -47.24 12.55
N GLU A 22 6.65 -48.32 13.10
CA GLU A 22 6.34 -48.81 14.45
C GLU A 22 6.86 -47.92 15.62
N PRO A 23 6.23 -47.97 16.81
CA PRO A 23 6.45 -46.97 17.86
C PRO A 23 7.69 -47.20 18.74
N ALA A 24 8.88 -46.82 18.26
CA ALA A 24 10.06 -46.45 19.08
C ALA A 24 11.20 -45.87 18.20
N PRO A 25 12.14 -45.04 18.74
CA PRO A 25 12.02 -44.07 19.83
C PRO A 25 12.56 -42.65 19.44
N SER A 26 12.23 -41.63 20.25
CA SER A 26 12.84 -40.27 20.26
C SER A 26 12.63 -39.36 19.02
N ASP A 27 12.91 -38.06 19.17
CA ASP A 27 12.58 -36.97 18.22
C ASP A 27 13.53 -36.85 17.00
N ASP A 28 14.34 -37.88 16.79
CA ASP A 28 15.50 -37.95 15.90
C ASP A 28 15.20 -37.59 14.43
N LEU A 29 13.94 -37.60 13.95
CA LEU A 29 13.62 -37.22 12.57
C LEU A 29 13.43 -35.70 12.37
N ASN A 30 12.86 -35.00 13.36
CA ASN A 30 12.84 -33.54 13.34
C ASN A 30 14.19 -32.98 13.77
N GLU A 31 14.86 -33.61 14.73
CA GLU A 31 16.25 -33.29 15.05
C GLU A 31 17.17 -33.57 13.85
N ARG A 32 17.05 -34.68 13.11
CA ARG A 32 17.81 -34.88 11.85
C ARG A 32 17.50 -33.84 10.80
N LYS A 33 16.26 -33.34 10.66
CA LYS A 33 15.98 -32.21 9.75
C LYS A 33 16.68 -30.93 10.21
N LEU A 34 16.64 -30.62 11.50
CA LEU A 34 17.35 -29.47 12.08
C LEU A 34 18.87 -29.64 12.08
N LEU A 35 19.39 -30.86 12.18
CA LEU A 35 20.81 -31.21 12.11
C LEU A 35 21.32 -31.29 10.68
N VAL A 36 20.49 -31.65 9.70
CA VAL A 36 20.80 -31.53 8.27
C VAL A 36 20.74 -30.06 7.85
N LEU A 37 19.77 -29.28 8.32
CA LEU A 37 19.72 -27.84 8.08
C LEU A 37 20.84 -27.07 8.81
N LYS A 38 21.23 -27.49 10.00
CA LYS A 38 22.47 -27.03 10.67
C LYS A 38 23.68 -27.44 9.85
N LYS A 39 23.94 -28.74 9.61
CA LYS A 39 25.08 -29.19 8.79
C LYS A 39 25.15 -28.50 7.42
N GLN A 40 24.03 -28.22 6.75
CA GLN A 40 24.02 -27.49 5.47
C GLN A 40 24.29 -25.98 5.61
N LYS A 41 23.96 -25.35 6.74
CA LYS A 41 24.47 -24.01 7.12
C LYS A 41 25.96 -24.08 7.46
N ASP A 42 26.36 -25.01 8.32
CA ASP A 42 27.70 -25.17 8.85
C ASP A 42 28.72 -25.56 7.76
N GLN A 43 28.30 -26.29 6.72
CA GLN A 43 29.07 -26.61 5.50
C GLN A 43 29.33 -25.39 4.57
N ASN A 44 28.84 -24.20 4.90
CA ASN A 44 29.06 -22.99 4.12
C ASN A 44 29.55 -21.85 5.03
N LEU A 45 30.84 -21.49 4.94
CA LEU A 45 31.36 -20.29 5.62
C LEU A 45 30.48 -19.07 5.30
N SER A 46 29.85 -18.52 6.34
CA SER A 46 29.22 -17.20 6.24
C SER A 46 30.30 -16.13 6.02
N TRP A 47 29.89 -14.98 5.49
CA TRP A 47 30.81 -13.85 5.31
C TRP A 47 31.40 -13.36 6.65
N GLU A 48 30.63 -13.42 7.73
CA GLU A 48 31.09 -13.15 9.10
C GLU A 48 32.11 -14.20 9.58
N ALA A 49 31.86 -15.49 9.35
CA ALA A 49 32.79 -16.56 9.69
C ALA A 49 34.10 -16.43 8.90
N LEU A 50 34.03 -16.06 7.62
CA LEU A 50 35.19 -15.78 6.79
C LEU A 50 35.98 -14.58 7.32
N ILE A 51 35.34 -13.46 7.65
CA ILE A 51 36.02 -12.30 8.27
C ILE A 51 36.65 -12.67 9.63
N SER A 52 35.95 -13.45 10.46
CA SER A 52 36.45 -13.92 11.76
C SER A 52 37.67 -14.83 11.59
N TYR A 53 37.62 -15.77 10.66
CA TYR A 53 38.75 -16.65 10.32
C TYR A 53 39.94 -15.87 9.75
N ILE A 54 39.71 -14.87 8.88
CA ILE A 54 40.76 -13.97 8.39
C ILE A 54 41.38 -13.19 9.55
N LYS A 55 40.58 -12.54 10.40
CA LYS A 55 41.10 -11.78 11.56
C LYS A 55 41.87 -12.63 12.57
N LYS A 56 41.52 -13.92 12.71
CA LYS A 56 42.19 -14.86 13.62
C LYS A 56 43.51 -15.40 13.07
N ASN A 57 43.62 -15.59 11.75
CA ASN A 57 44.76 -16.28 11.12
C ASN A 57 45.66 -15.37 10.25
N ALA A 58 45.32 -14.08 10.07
CA ALA A 58 46.14 -13.14 9.31
C ALA A 58 47.40 -12.72 10.07
N SER A 59 48.57 -12.91 9.46
CA SER A 59 49.86 -12.51 10.03
C SER A 59 50.32 -11.13 9.52
N GLY A 60 50.75 -10.25 10.43
CA GLY A 60 51.45 -9.00 10.09
C GLY A 60 50.59 -7.83 9.58
N VAL A 61 49.27 -7.86 9.81
CA VAL A 61 48.32 -6.87 9.26
C VAL A 61 47.37 -6.37 10.35
N SER A 62 46.98 -5.09 10.32
CA SER A 62 46.05 -4.55 11.32
C SER A 62 44.59 -4.93 11.04
N ASN A 63 43.79 -5.07 12.11
CA ASN A 63 42.35 -5.26 12.01
C ASN A 63 41.63 -4.16 11.20
N SER A 64 42.17 -2.93 11.19
CA SER A 64 41.67 -1.83 10.35
C SER A 64 41.95 -2.05 8.86
N GLN A 65 43.14 -2.53 8.47
CA GLN A 65 43.48 -2.86 7.09
C GLN A 65 42.69 -4.06 6.56
N ILE A 66 42.45 -5.08 7.40
CA ILE A 66 41.58 -6.22 7.07
C ILE A 66 40.15 -5.73 6.81
N SER A 67 39.62 -4.88 7.71
CA SER A 67 38.25 -4.35 7.60
C SER A 67 38.07 -3.43 6.40
N GLU A 68 39.10 -2.67 6.01
CA GLU A 68 39.10 -1.84 4.81
C GLU A 68 39.06 -2.68 3.53
N ILE A 69 39.97 -3.64 3.37
CA ILE A 69 40.06 -4.46 2.16
C ILE A 69 38.85 -5.40 2.01
N THR A 70 38.28 -5.89 3.11
CA THR A 70 37.01 -6.65 3.08
C THR A 70 35.82 -5.76 2.70
N ARG A 71 35.73 -4.51 3.19
CA ARG A 71 34.71 -3.55 2.72
C ARG A 71 34.85 -3.25 1.22
N GLN A 72 36.08 -3.09 0.72
CA GLN A 72 36.33 -2.92 -0.71
C GLN A 72 35.97 -4.17 -1.53
N LEU A 73 36.09 -5.38 -0.96
CA LEU A 73 35.64 -6.61 -1.61
C LEU A 73 34.11 -6.71 -1.64
N ILE A 74 33.39 -6.30 -0.59
CA ILE A 74 31.91 -6.18 -0.60
C ILE A 74 31.47 -5.19 -1.68
N ALA A 75 32.08 -3.99 -1.72
CA ALA A 75 31.75 -2.99 -2.74
C ALA A 75 32.04 -3.49 -4.17
N THR A 76 33.12 -4.25 -4.37
CA THR A 76 33.44 -4.87 -5.67
C THR A 76 32.49 -6.02 -6.00
N ALA A 77 32.05 -6.81 -5.01
CA ALA A 77 31.03 -7.83 -5.16
C ALA A 77 29.68 -7.22 -5.54
N LYS A 78 29.30 -6.08 -4.97
CA LYS A 78 28.06 -5.35 -5.31
C LYS A 78 27.97 -5.02 -6.81
N LEU A 79 29.10 -4.61 -7.42
CA LEU A 79 29.22 -4.35 -8.85
C LEU A 79 29.14 -5.61 -9.75
N ILE A 80 29.32 -6.81 -9.19
CA ILE A 80 29.27 -8.10 -9.91
C ILE A 80 27.91 -8.79 -9.71
N VAL A 81 27.38 -8.72 -8.49
CA VAL A 81 26.11 -9.32 -8.05
C VAL A 81 24.93 -8.46 -8.53
N GLY A 82 24.99 -7.15 -8.28
CA GLY A 82 23.97 -6.16 -8.64
C GLY A 82 23.72 -5.14 -7.51
N ASN A 83 23.57 -3.86 -7.85
CA ASN A 83 23.43 -2.78 -6.85
C ASN A 83 22.08 -2.78 -6.12
N GLU A 84 21.06 -3.43 -6.69
CA GLU A 84 19.68 -3.53 -6.17
C GLU A 84 19.44 -4.84 -5.37
N GLU A 85 20.49 -5.64 -5.12
CA GLU A 85 20.44 -6.93 -4.40
C GLU A 85 20.61 -6.76 -2.88
N SER A 86 20.13 -7.72 -2.06
CA SER A 86 20.22 -7.61 -0.60
C SER A 86 21.67 -7.70 -0.07
N SER A 87 21.96 -7.10 1.08
CA SER A 87 23.31 -7.12 1.69
C SER A 87 23.85 -8.55 1.82
N GLU A 88 23.08 -9.45 2.43
CA GLU A 88 23.37 -10.89 2.50
C GLU A 88 23.68 -11.53 1.13
N THR A 89 23.01 -11.12 0.05
CA THR A 89 23.30 -11.62 -1.32
C THR A 89 24.66 -11.11 -1.81
N VAL A 90 24.99 -9.84 -1.53
CA VAL A 90 26.30 -9.24 -1.86
C VAL A 90 27.42 -9.86 -1.03
N GLU A 91 27.18 -10.14 0.24
CA GLU A 91 28.10 -10.78 1.19
C GLU A 91 28.37 -12.25 0.82
N CYS A 92 27.33 -13.02 0.48
CA CYS A 92 27.48 -14.34 -0.14
C CYS A 92 28.25 -14.27 -1.47
N GLY A 93 28.05 -13.21 -2.26
CA GLY A 93 28.82 -12.95 -3.47
C GLY A 93 30.30 -12.67 -3.19
N ALA A 94 30.60 -11.89 -2.15
CA ALA A 94 31.97 -11.62 -1.71
C ALA A 94 32.67 -12.89 -1.20
N ALA A 95 31.98 -13.74 -0.45
CA ALA A 95 32.48 -15.05 -0.02
C ALA A 95 32.73 -15.99 -1.23
N PHE A 96 31.84 -16.01 -2.21
CA PHE A 96 31.97 -16.81 -3.44
C PHE A 96 33.11 -16.31 -4.36
N LEU A 97 33.30 -14.99 -4.45
CA LEU A 97 34.44 -14.38 -5.14
C LEU A 97 35.77 -14.68 -4.45
N PHE A 98 35.80 -14.66 -3.11
CA PHE A 98 36.97 -15.10 -2.34
C PHE A 98 37.30 -16.58 -2.63
N ASP A 99 36.29 -17.45 -2.57
CA ASP A 99 36.46 -18.88 -2.79
C ASP A 99 36.93 -19.25 -4.21
N ILE A 100 36.46 -18.53 -5.24
CA ILE A 100 36.94 -18.69 -6.62
C ILE A 100 38.39 -18.18 -6.78
N PHE A 101 38.75 -17.04 -6.19
CA PHE A 101 40.04 -16.39 -6.46
C PHE A 101 41.17 -16.69 -5.48
N LYS A 102 40.91 -17.35 -4.34
CA LYS A 102 41.93 -17.65 -3.30
C LYS A 102 43.19 -18.34 -3.83
N ASN A 103 43.03 -19.20 -4.85
CA ASN A 103 44.12 -20.02 -5.43
C ASN A 103 44.44 -19.63 -6.90
N VAL A 104 44.12 -18.40 -7.35
CA VAL A 104 44.13 -18.04 -8.78
C VAL A 104 45.05 -16.85 -9.10
N GLU A 105 46.08 -17.09 -9.92
CA GLU A 105 47.04 -16.07 -10.34
C GLU A 105 46.53 -15.07 -11.39
N SER A 106 45.51 -15.39 -12.18
CA SER A 106 44.88 -14.43 -13.09
C SER A 106 43.48 -14.89 -13.49
N VAL A 107 42.60 -13.97 -13.88
CA VAL A 107 41.22 -14.28 -14.27
C VAL A 107 41.23 -15.03 -15.62
N GLY A 108 41.23 -16.35 -15.55
CA GLY A 108 41.20 -17.23 -16.71
C GLY A 108 39.80 -17.40 -17.30
N GLN A 109 39.74 -18.16 -18.40
CA GLN A 109 38.49 -18.42 -19.12
C GLN A 109 37.54 -19.35 -18.33
N ARG A 110 38.08 -20.21 -17.45
CA ARG A 110 37.29 -21.11 -16.58
C ARG A 110 36.52 -20.30 -15.53
N GLU A 111 37.24 -19.44 -14.80
CA GLU A 111 36.71 -18.59 -13.73
C GLU A 111 35.71 -17.59 -14.31
N ALA A 112 36.05 -16.98 -15.46
CA ALA A 112 35.15 -16.09 -16.18
C ALA A 112 33.91 -16.79 -16.77
N THR A 113 33.91 -18.11 -16.94
CA THR A 113 32.72 -18.88 -17.36
C THR A 113 31.85 -19.22 -16.15
N GLN A 114 32.47 -19.63 -15.03
CA GLN A 114 31.78 -19.94 -13.77
C GLN A 114 31.11 -18.69 -13.15
N LEU A 115 31.75 -17.53 -13.22
CA LEU A 115 31.15 -16.28 -12.77
C LEU A 115 29.97 -15.87 -13.65
N ARG A 116 30.04 -16.03 -14.98
CA ARG A 116 28.93 -15.73 -15.88
C ARG A 116 27.74 -16.67 -15.69
N SER A 117 27.97 -17.95 -15.48
CA SER A 117 26.88 -18.90 -15.23
C SER A 117 26.13 -18.59 -13.93
N THR A 118 26.79 -17.96 -12.95
CA THR A 118 26.20 -17.57 -11.66
C THR A 118 25.53 -16.19 -11.75
N PHE A 119 26.28 -15.16 -12.12
CA PHE A 119 25.87 -13.75 -12.03
C PHE A 119 25.31 -13.16 -13.35
N GLY A 120 25.55 -13.82 -14.49
CA GLY A 120 25.36 -13.23 -15.81
C GLY A 120 26.50 -12.29 -16.20
N PRO A 121 26.25 -11.29 -17.08
CA PRO A 121 27.27 -10.34 -17.50
C PRO A 121 27.61 -9.32 -16.40
N TYR A 122 28.90 -9.08 -16.18
CA TYR A 122 29.44 -8.18 -15.17
C TYR A 122 30.56 -7.27 -15.75
N PRO A 123 30.94 -6.18 -15.07
CA PRO A 123 32.08 -5.35 -15.46
C PRO A 123 33.41 -6.11 -15.34
N ALA A 124 34.17 -6.23 -16.43
CA ALA A 124 35.43 -7.00 -16.44
C ALA A 124 36.48 -6.43 -15.46
N ASN A 125 36.53 -5.10 -15.32
CA ASN A 125 37.38 -4.40 -14.35
C ASN A 125 37.02 -4.74 -12.90
N ALA A 126 35.73 -4.93 -12.57
CA ALA A 126 35.30 -5.32 -11.23
C ALA A 126 35.82 -6.73 -10.88
N VAL A 127 35.77 -7.69 -11.81
CA VAL A 127 36.31 -9.04 -11.57
C VAL A 127 37.84 -9.05 -11.47
N THR A 128 38.56 -8.25 -12.26
CA THR A 128 40.01 -8.07 -12.08
C THR A 128 40.33 -7.46 -10.71
N ARG A 129 39.55 -6.46 -10.26
CA ARG A 129 39.68 -5.85 -8.92
C ARG A 129 39.37 -6.86 -7.81
N ALA A 130 38.33 -7.69 -7.96
CA ALA A 130 38.00 -8.75 -7.00
C ALA A 130 39.15 -9.75 -6.86
N CYS A 131 39.70 -10.24 -7.98
CA CYS A 131 40.89 -11.10 -8.00
C CYS A 131 42.09 -10.45 -7.26
N GLN A 132 42.37 -9.16 -7.49
CA GLN A 132 43.43 -8.43 -6.79
C GLN A 132 43.18 -8.30 -5.27
N LEU A 133 41.94 -7.99 -4.85
CA LEU A 133 41.56 -7.87 -3.44
C LEU A 133 41.64 -9.23 -2.72
N VAL A 134 41.14 -10.29 -3.35
CA VAL A 134 41.18 -11.66 -2.80
C VAL A 134 42.60 -12.15 -2.63
N LYS A 135 43.48 -11.95 -3.62
CA LYS A 135 44.92 -12.23 -3.49
C LYS A 135 45.57 -11.49 -2.32
N LYS A 136 45.20 -10.22 -2.12
CA LYS A 136 45.73 -9.43 -1.01
C LYS A 136 45.31 -10.02 0.33
N ILE A 137 44.06 -10.48 0.47
CA ILE A 137 43.60 -11.21 1.67
C ILE A 137 44.32 -12.56 1.81
N ALA A 138 44.46 -13.33 0.73
CA ALA A 138 45.14 -14.62 0.74
C ALA A 138 46.63 -14.50 1.14
N SER A 139 47.31 -13.42 0.72
CA SER A 139 48.71 -13.15 1.07
C SER A 139 48.97 -12.89 2.56
N TRP A 140 47.92 -12.77 3.37
CA TRP A 140 48.01 -12.60 4.82
C TRP A 140 47.84 -13.92 5.58
N LEU A 141 47.34 -14.96 4.92
CA LEU A 141 47.04 -16.26 5.50
C LEU A 141 48.17 -17.26 5.19
N PRO A 142 48.60 -18.10 6.15
CA PRO A 142 49.52 -19.18 5.86
C PRO A 142 48.85 -20.23 4.94
N GLU A 143 49.64 -20.94 4.13
CA GLU A 143 49.15 -21.94 3.18
C GLU A 143 48.31 -23.03 3.85
N THR A 144 48.62 -23.38 5.10
CA THR A 144 47.84 -24.33 5.93
C THR A 144 46.43 -23.83 6.24
N ALA A 145 46.23 -22.52 6.40
CA ALA A 145 44.91 -21.93 6.63
C ALA A 145 44.10 -21.84 5.32
N LEU A 146 44.76 -21.57 4.18
CA LEU A 146 44.14 -21.63 2.86
C LEU A 146 43.73 -23.06 2.47
N ALA A 147 44.51 -24.06 2.90
CA ALA A 147 44.18 -25.48 2.77
C ALA A 147 42.98 -25.88 3.65
N GLN A 148 42.90 -25.43 4.91
CA GLN A 148 41.74 -25.66 5.78
C GLN A 148 40.45 -25.06 5.19
N LEU A 149 40.52 -23.83 4.65
CA LEU A 149 39.44 -23.18 3.89
C LEU A 149 39.10 -23.87 2.54
N SER A 150 39.68 -25.05 2.28
CA SER A 150 39.44 -25.88 1.10
C SER A 150 39.05 -27.32 1.46
N SER A 151 39.59 -27.89 2.56
CA SER A 151 39.32 -29.28 2.98
C SER A 151 37.91 -29.52 3.51
N GLU A 152 37.22 -28.50 4.05
CA GLU A 152 35.83 -28.61 4.55
C GLU A 152 34.77 -28.88 3.44
N ARG A 153 35.19 -29.21 2.22
CA ARG A 153 34.30 -29.38 1.05
C ARG A 153 34.50 -30.66 0.23
N GLU A 154 35.55 -31.45 0.47
CA GLU A 154 35.84 -32.63 -0.37
C GLU A 154 35.10 -33.92 0.06
N GLU A 155 34.43 -33.93 1.22
CA GLU A 155 33.49 -35.00 1.63
C GLU A 155 32.18 -35.05 0.79
N GLY A 156 32.16 -34.42 -0.39
CA GLY A 156 30.98 -34.26 -1.25
C GLY A 156 30.80 -35.34 -2.33
N ASP A 157 31.81 -36.17 -2.59
CA ASP A 157 31.77 -37.19 -3.66
C ASP A 157 31.98 -38.62 -3.12
N GLY A 158 31.24 -39.58 -3.69
CA GLY A 158 30.88 -40.83 -3.01
C GLY A 158 31.94 -41.93 -2.99
N ALA A 159 32.96 -41.82 -2.13
CA ALA A 159 33.89 -42.91 -1.80
C ALA A 159 33.78 -43.32 -0.32
N ALA A 160 33.43 -44.58 -0.05
CA ALA A 160 33.30 -45.07 1.32
C ALA A 160 34.68 -45.42 1.92
N SER A 161 35.13 -44.63 2.90
CA SER A 161 36.23 -44.97 3.80
C SER A 161 35.74 -45.92 4.90
N ASN A 162 36.49 -46.99 5.16
CA ASN A 162 36.19 -47.92 6.25
C ASN A 162 36.70 -47.35 7.57
N GLU A 163 35.80 -46.92 8.46
CA GLU A 163 36.09 -46.80 9.89
C GLU A 163 35.41 -47.93 10.67
N GLU A 164 36.12 -48.52 11.63
CA GLU A 164 35.66 -49.72 12.33
C GLU A 164 34.66 -49.41 13.46
N PHE A 165 33.74 -50.35 13.68
CA PHE A 165 32.65 -50.21 14.65
C PHE A 165 33.18 -50.29 16.10
N GLY A 166 33.33 -49.14 16.77
CA GLY A 166 33.59 -49.07 18.21
C GLY A 166 34.33 -47.82 18.72
N CYS A 167 34.94 -47.02 17.83
CA CYS A 167 35.90 -45.95 18.17
C CYS A 167 35.42 -44.86 19.14
N SER A 168 34.11 -44.71 19.34
CA SER A 168 33.51 -43.63 20.14
C SER A 168 33.20 -43.98 21.60
N ILE A 169 33.41 -45.24 22.04
CA ILE A 169 33.11 -45.63 23.43
C ILE A 169 34.27 -45.24 24.35
N LYS A 170 34.04 -44.25 25.23
CA LYS A 170 34.94 -43.88 26.32
C LYS A 170 34.20 -43.94 27.66
N PHE A 171 34.82 -44.60 28.63
CA PHE A 171 34.39 -44.58 30.04
C PHE A 171 35.25 -43.58 30.82
N ALA A 172 34.66 -42.95 31.84
CA ALA A 172 35.38 -42.11 32.80
C ALA A 172 34.86 -42.38 34.23
N MET A 173 35.76 -42.32 35.20
CA MET A 173 35.45 -42.15 36.62
C MET A 173 36.14 -40.85 37.08
N ASP A 174 35.47 -40.06 37.90
CA ASP A 174 36.06 -38.89 38.55
C ASP A 174 36.83 -39.27 39.81
N TYR A 175 37.99 -38.64 40.04
CA TYR A 175 38.55 -38.44 41.38
C TYR A 175 39.42 -37.17 41.47
N SER A 176 38.80 -36.12 42.01
CA SER A 176 39.30 -35.26 43.10
C SER A 176 40.59 -34.41 43.02
N LEU A 177 40.43 -33.17 43.51
CA LEU A 177 41.32 -32.31 44.34
C LEU A 177 42.16 -31.18 43.70
N GLU A 178 42.58 -30.26 44.57
CA GLU A 178 42.79 -28.81 44.36
C GLU A 178 44.26 -28.36 44.63
N GLU A 179 44.47 -27.05 44.91
CA GLU A 179 45.75 -26.30 45.12
C GLU A 179 46.49 -25.90 43.81
N GLY A 180 47.03 -24.70 43.58
CA GLY A 180 47.10 -23.36 44.26
C GLY A 180 47.83 -22.37 43.31
N ASN A 181 47.52 -21.06 43.23
CA ASN A 181 48.03 -19.92 44.05
C ASN A 181 49.58 -19.85 44.16
N GLU A 182 50.34 -18.75 44.02
CA GLU A 182 50.19 -17.27 43.92
C GLU A 182 51.48 -16.69 43.22
N ASP A 183 51.76 -15.42 42.85
CA ASP A 183 51.09 -14.18 42.38
C ASP A 183 52.24 -13.20 41.92
N GLU A 184 52.14 -11.94 41.45
CA GLU A 184 51.09 -10.90 41.30
C GLU A 184 51.19 -10.24 39.87
N PHE A 185 51.30 -8.94 39.51
CA PHE A 185 51.48 -7.64 40.20
C PHE A 185 50.72 -6.46 39.52
N SER A 186 50.31 -5.46 40.31
CA SER A 186 49.41 -4.31 40.04
C SER A 186 49.61 -3.33 38.84
N SER A 187 48.50 -2.78 38.31
CA SER A 187 48.11 -1.34 38.44
C SER A 187 46.61 -1.11 38.09
N GLU A 188 45.94 -0.13 38.74
CA GLU A 188 44.51 0.23 38.55
C GLU A 188 44.26 1.12 37.28
N GLU A 189 43.03 1.45 36.81
CA GLU A 189 41.67 1.58 37.42
C GLU A 189 40.56 1.52 36.31
N ASP A 190 39.27 1.29 36.67
CA ASP A 190 37.97 1.44 35.93
C ASP A 190 37.76 0.75 34.54
N GLU A 191 36.91 -0.29 34.40
CA GLU A 191 35.41 -0.33 34.22
C GLU A 191 34.90 -0.04 32.77
N PHE A 192 33.95 -0.76 32.12
CA PHE A 192 32.96 -1.79 32.52
C PHE A 192 32.82 -2.93 31.46
N ILE A 193 32.28 -4.10 31.83
CA ILE A 193 32.05 -5.34 31.02
C ILE A 193 30.55 -5.73 31.14
N VAL A 194 29.78 -6.29 30.17
CA VAL A 194 29.93 -7.25 29.04
C VAL A 194 29.80 -8.75 29.39
N ASP A 195 28.56 -9.12 29.74
CA ASP A 195 27.82 -10.34 29.37
C ASP A 195 28.18 -11.75 29.93
N SER A 196 27.10 -12.54 30.06
CA SER A 196 26.98 -14.00 30.06
C SER A 196 27.35 -14.83 31.30
N SER A 197 26.35 -15.60 31.77
CA SER A 197 26.57 -16.92 32.37
C SER A 197 25.34 -17.82 32.13
N LYS A 198 25.53 -19.14 32.21
CA LYS A 198 24.45 -20.15 32.09
C LYS A 198 24.31 -20.92 33.41
N LYS A 199 23.08 -21.15 33.88
CA LYS A 199 22.47 -22.48 34.13
C LYS A 199 21.19 -22.41 34.97
N ASP A 200 20.10 -22.84 34.35
CA ASP A 200 19.13 -23.86 34.81
C ASP A 200 18.95 -24.22 36.31
N ILE A 201 17.65 -24.34 36.67
CA ILE A 201 17.01 -25.17 37.73
C ILE A 201 16.61 -24.49 39.06
N ASP A 202 15.34 -24.03 39.05
CA ASP A 202 14.26 -24.32 40.02
C ASP A 202 14.40 -23.94 41.52
N LEU A 203 13.63 -22.92 41.97
CA LEU A 203 12.48 -23.09 42.90
C LEU A 203 11.89 -21.78 43.49
N ARG A 204 10.54 -21.70 43.50
CA ARG A 204 9.62 -20.90 44.38
C ARG A 204 9.41 -19.38 44.16
N TYR A 205 8.11 -19.00 44.14
CA TYR A 205 7.46 -17.76 44.63
C TYR A 205 8.20 -16.41 44.43
N ASN A 206 7.75 -15.54 43.52
CA ASN A 206 6.51 -14.73 43.64
C ASN A 206 6.06 -14.13 42.28
N ALA A 207 4.90 -13.47 42.23
CA ALA A 207 4.29 -13.00 40.98
C ALA A 207 4.02 -11.47 40.92
N ALA A 208 4.72 -10.78 40.01
CA ALA A 208 4.48 -9.43 39.48
C ALA A 208 5.41 -9.21 38.27
N ALA A 209 5.10 -8.49 37.19
CA ALA A 209 3.84 -7.88 36.73
C ALA A 209 3.91 -7.65 35.18
N ALA A 210 2.75 -7.42 34.53
CA ALA A 210 2.58 -6.97 33.12
C ALA A 210 3.12 -7.90 32.00
N MET A 211 2.58 -8.02 30.78
CA MET A 211 1.30 -7.71 30.07
C MET A 211 1.38 -8.51 28.73
N ASN A 212 0.35 -8.85 27.93
CA ASN A 212 -1.12 -8.91 27.99
C ASN A 212 -1.56 -9.90 26.86
N PRO A 213 -2.81 -10.43 26.85
CA PRO A 213 -3.73 -9.93 25.81
C PRO A 213 -5.24 -9.95 26.16
N VAL A 214 -6.01 -9.29 25.28
CA VAL A 214 -7.45 -8.99 25.36
C VAL A 214 -8.38 -10.22 25.23
N ALA A 215 -9.33 -10.31 26.16
CA ALA A 215 -10.72 -10.74 25.94
C ALA A 215 -11.58 -10.18 27.11
N GLY A 216 -12.86 -9.82 26.97
CA GLY A 216 -13.74 -9.87 25.80
C GLY A 216 -15.18 -10.20 26.23
N GLU A 217 -16.00 -9.17 26.46
CA GLU A 217 -17.47 -9.19 26.66
C GLU A 217 -18.07 -10.02 27.82
N GLY A 218 -19.29 -9.65 28.25
CA GLY A 218 -19.96 -10.37 29.36
C GLY A 218 -21.28 -9.84 29.95
N ASP A 219 -21.76 -8.66 29.55
CA ASP A 219 -23.14 -8.13 29.70
C ASP A 219 -23.78 -7.96 31.12
N ARG A 220 -24.64 -6.93 31.22
CA ARG A 220 -25.71 -6.67 32.19
C ARG A 220 -25.52 -7.06 33.67
N GLY A 221 -25.08 -6.08 34.45
CA GLY A 221 -25.36 -5.99 35.89
C GLY A 221 -25.24 -4.56 36.40
N SER A 222 -26.35 -3.82 36.47
CA SER A 222 -26.37 -2.38 36.78
C SER A 222 -25.65 -2.03 38.08
N LYS A 223 -24.43 -1.53 37.97
CA LYS A 223 -23.71 -0.86 39.04
C LYS A 223 -23.71 0.62 38.72
N ALA A 224 -24.33 1.42 39.57
CA ALA A 224 -23.89 2.81 39.70
C ALA A 224 -22.42 2.78 40.11
N GLU A 225 -21.60 3.59 39.45
CA GLU A 225 -20.24 3.82 39.92
C GLU A 225 -20.31 4.44 41.31
N ILE A 226 -19.48 3.92 42.21
CA ILE A 226 -19.45 4.36 43.59
C ILE A 226 -18.37 5.43 43.66
N GLU A 227 -18.77 6.65 43.26
CA GLU A 227 -17.94 7.85 43.09
C GLU A 227 -17.01 8.14 44.28
N PHE A 228 -17.43 7.73 45.49
CA PHE A 228 -16.69 7.88 46.75
C PHE A 228 -16.38 6.53 47.42
N GLY A 229 -16.02 5.51 46.63
CA GLY A 229 -15.64 4.16 47.10
C GLY A 229 -14.21 4.06 47.64
N SER A 230 -13.77 2.85 48.00
CA SER A 230 -12.45 2.64 48.62
C SER A 230 -11.27 3.09 47.75
N ALA A 231 -11.40 3.05 46.42
CA ALA A 231 -10.38 3.52 45.48
C ALA A 231 -10.16 5.04 45.59
N TRP A 232 -11.24 5.82 45.54
CA TRP A 232 -11.20 7.28 45.66
C TRP A 232 -10.56 7.74 46.98
N MET A 233 -10.89 7.08 48.10
CA MET A 233 -10.28 7.41 49.39
C MET A 233 -8.76 7.12 49.39
N LYS A 234 -8.30 6.01 48.79
CA LYS A 234 -6.86 5.75 48.66
C LYS A 234 -6.16 6.77 47.78
N GLU A 235 -6.78 7.17 46.67
CA GLU A 235 -6.25 8.19 45.76
C GLU A 235 -6.12 9.56 46.47
N MET A 236 -7.12 9.98 47.24
CA MET A 236 -7.04 11.23 48.02
C MET A 236 -6.01 11.15 49.14
N ILE A 237 -5.85 10.01 49.82
CA ILE A 237 -4.79 9.83 50.83
C ILE A 237 -3.41 9.90 50.17
N ILE A 238 -3.19 9.23 49.03
CA ILE A 238 -1.93 9.29 48.28
C ILE A 238 -1.63 10.74 47.86
N LYS A 239 -2.58 11.40 47.17
CA LYS A 239 -2.44 12.78 46.67
C LYS A 239 -2.02 13.79 47.75
N TYR A 240 -2.54 13.66 48.98
CA TYR A 240 -2.23 14.58 50.08
C TYR A 240 -1.05 14.12 50.97
N PHE A 241 -0.49 12.91 50.77
CA PHE A 241 0.63 12.37 51.55
C PHE A 241 1.83 11.89 50.70
N GLU A 242 1.92 12.29 49.43
CA GLU A 242 3.10 12.04 48.59
C GLU A 242 4.31 12.89 49.00
N GLY A 243 5.24 12.26 49.72
CA GLY A 243 6.47 12.85 50.24
C GLY A 243 6.77 12.26 51.62
N ASN A 244 8.02 11.84 51.87
CA ASN A 244 8.38 11.13 53.11
C ASN A 244 8.25 12.02 54.35
N ASP A 245 7.08 11.96 55.00
CA ASP A 245 6.82 12.54 56.31
C ASP A 245 6.43 11.42 57.29
N THR A 246 7.45 10.85 57.96
CA THR A 246 7.34 9.63 58.76
C THR A 246 6.77 9.92 60.16
N ALA A 247 5.52 10.37 60.22
CA ALA A 247 4.80 10.71 61.45
C ALA A 247 3.72 9.68 61.87
N LEU A 248 3.21 8.86 60.94
CA LEU A 248 2.20 7.82 61.20
C LEU A 248 2.75 6.43 60.85
N SER A 249 2.84 5.54 61.85
CA SER A 249 3.35 4.17 61.71
C SER A 249 2.28 3.17 61.19
N LEU A 250 1.35 3.63 60.34
CA LEU A 250 0.21 2.89 59.83
C LEU A 250 0.31 2.73 58.31
N GLY A 251 -0.07 1.57 57.78
CA GLY A 251 -0.17 1.38 56.34
C GLY A 251 -1.29 2.21 55.73
N LEU A 252 -1.18 2.56 54.43
CA LEU A 252 -2.21 3.32 53.69
C LEU A 252 -3.62 2.71 53.84
N ASP A 253 -3.71 1.37 53.84
CA ASP A 253 -4.96 0.63 54.02
C ASP A 253 -5.52 0.76 55.45
N GLU A 254 -4.65 0.74 56.47
CA GLU A 254 -5.02 0.91 57.88
C GLU A 254 -5.44 2.34 58.17
N LEU A 255 -4.71 3.33 57.64
CA LEU A 255 -5.07 4.74 57.72
C LEU A 255 -6.42 5.01 57.04
N SER A 256 -6.66 4.45 55.84
CA SER A 256 -7.96 4.58 55.17
C SER A 256 -9.10 3.97 55.99
N THR A 257 -8.88 2.80 56.60
CA THR A 257 -9.87 2.13 57.47
C THR A 257 -10.13 2.96 58.73
N THR A 258 -9.09 3.55 59.33
CA THR A 258 -9.21 4.40 60.53
C THR A 258 -10.02 5.67 60.23
N ILE A 259 -9.79 6.31 59.07
CA ILE A 259 -10.57 7.47 58.60
C ILE A 259 -12.04 7.07 58.37
N TYR A 260 -12.31 5.90 57.76
CA TYR A 260 -13.67 5.38 57.60
C TYR A 260 -14.35 5.13 58.96
N ASP A 261 -13.67 4.52 59.93
CA ASP A 261 -14.22 4.24 61.25
C ASP A 261 -14.58 5.53 62.00
N VAL A 262 -13.69 6.53 62.02
CA VAL A 262 -13.95 7.85 62.62
C VAL A 262 -15.15 8.54 61.97
N LEU A 263 -15.21 8.61 60.63
CA LEU A 263 -16.35 9.18 59.90
C LEU A 263 -17.68 8.43 60.19
N SER A 264 -17.62 7.12 60.39
CA SER A 264 -18.78 6.26 60.64
C SER A 264 -19.37 6.37 62.05
N SER A 265 -18.63 6.97 63.00
CA SER A 265 -19.10 7.19 64.36
C SER A 265 -20.30 8.14 64.41
N GLN A 266 -21.05 8.15 65.52
CA GLN A 266 -22.24 9.00 65.71
C GLN A 266 -21.93 10.39 66.28
N ARG A 267 -20.67 10.84 66.22
CA ARG A 267 -20.24 12.17 66.67
C ARG A 267 -20.70 13.28 65.72
N SER A 268 -20.75 14.49 66.25
CA SER A 268 -21.03 15.72 65.48
C SER A 268 -19.87 16.05 64.53
N ASP A 269 -20.15 16.82 63.47
CA ASP A 269 -19.11 17.17 62.50
C ASP A 269 -18.02 18.07 63.10
N ASP A 270 -18.33 18.91 64.10
CA ASP A 270 -17.35 19.73 64.84
C ASP A 270 -16.39 18.88 65.69
N GLU A 271 -16.92 17.86 66.39
CA GLU A 271 -16.12 16.89 67.15
C GLU A 271 -15.21 16.07 66.22
N LEU A 272 -15.74 15.66 65.07
CA LEU A 272 -14.99 14.89 64.06
C LEU A 272 -13.96 15.73 63.33
N GLN A 273 -14.23 17.02 63.09
CA GLN A 273 -13.23 17.93 62.55
C GLN A 273 -12.03 18.05 63.49
N THR A 274 -12.29 18.11 64.80
CA THR A 274 -11.24 18.13 65.83
C THR A 274 -10.43 16.83 65.84
N GLU A 275 -11.11 15.67 65.88
CA GLU A 275 -10.45 14.36 65.86
C GLU A 275 -9.69 14.07 64.55
N MET A 276 -10.17 14.58 63.42
CA MET A 276 -9.46 14.51 62.14
C MET A 276 -8.27 15.46 62.06
N PHE A 277 -8.30 16.62 62.71
CA PHE A 277 -7.12 17.48 62.85
C PHE A 277 -6.04 16.83 63.72
N ASP A 278 -6.42 16.14 64.80
CA ASP A 278 -5.49 15.38 65.63
C ASP A 278 -4.91 14.15 64.90
N LEU A 279 -5.68 13.51 64.01
CA LEU A 279 -5.26 12.33 63.23
C LEU A 279 -4.43 12.66 61.97
N LEU A 280 -4.76 13.75 61.26
CA LEU A 280 -4.21 14.08 59.94
C LEU A 280 -3.39 15.38 59.90
N GLY A 281 -3.43 16.18 60.97
CA GLY A 281 -2.71 17.46 61.09
C GLY A 281 -3.46 18.65 60.48
N PHE A 282 -3.28 19.83 61.09
CA PHE A 282 -3.93 21.08 60.69
C PHE A 282 -3.60 21.53 59.25
N GLU A 283 -2.43 21.16 58.72
CA GLU A 283 -2.01 21.42 57.33
C GLU A 283 -2.92 20.72 56.28
N ARG A 284 -3.71 19.71 56.67
CA ARG A 284 -4.58 18.92 55.76
C ARG A 284 -6.03 19.43 55.71
N PHE A 285 -6.28 20.69 56.07
CA PHE A 285 -7.63 21.24 56.24
C PHE A 285 -8.59 21.00 55.05
N GLU A 286 -8.15 21.21 53.80
CA GLU A 286 -9.01 21.00 52.61
C GLU A 286 -9.51 19.55 52.49
N LEU A 287 -8.67 18.57 52.83
CA LEU A 287 -9.03 17.15 52.81
C LEU A 287 -10.08 16.87 53.89
N ILE A 288 -9.85 17.35 55.12
CA ILE A 288 -10.79 17.19 56.24
C ILE A 288 -12.15 17.81 55.91
N GLN A 289 -12.16 19.00 55.30
CA GLN A 289 -13.38 19.67 54.85
C GLN A 289 -14.14 18.84 53.80
N GLN A 290 -13.46 18.30 52.79
CA GLN A 290 -14.09 17.45 51.76
C GLN A 290 -14.63 16.13 52.35
N LEU A 291 -13.88 15.50 53.27
CA LEU A 291 -14.31 14.26 53.93
C LEU A 291 -15.56 14.43 54.79
N LEU A 292 -15.69 15.57 55.49
CA LEU A 292 -16.90 15.89 56.26
C LEU A 292 -18.06 16.29 55.34
N GLU A 293 -17.84 17.14 54.34
CA GLU A 293 -18.90 17.58 53.41
C GLU A 293 -19.52 16.40 52.63
N LYS A 294 -18.72 15.37 52.32
CA LYS A 294 -19.19 14.15 51.61
C LYS A 294 -19.41 12.93 52.53
N ARG A 295 -19.28 13.07 53.86
CA ARG A 295 -19.37 11.99 54.89
C ARG A 295 -20.50 10.98 54.63
N GLY A 296 -21.72 11.47 54.42
CA GLY A 296 -22.90 10.62 54.18
C GLY A 296 -22.88 9.83 52.86
N GLN A 297 -22.10 10.25 51.87
CA GLN A 297 -21.91 9.52 50.61
C GLN A 297 -20.77 8.49 50.75
N ILE A 298 -19.67 8.87 51.39
CA ILE A 298 -18.50 8.02 51.69
C ILE A 298 -18.92 6.78 52.52
N ILE A 299 -19.69 6.96 53.60
CA ILE A 299 -20.15 5.83 54.45
C ILE A 299 -21.10 4.88 53.68
N LYS A 300 -21.99 5.44 52.86
CA LYS A 300 -22.96 4.68 52.04
C LYS A 300 -22.26 3.89 50.92
N SER A 301 -21.18 4.44 50.40
CA SER A 301 -20.28 3.81 49.41
C SER A 301 -19.59 2.60 50.03
N TYR A 302 -18.84 2.82 51.12
CA TYR A 302 -18.07 1.78 51.82
C TYR A 302 -18.95 0.62 52.29
N THR A 303 -20.08 0.90 52.95
CA THR A 303 -21.00 -0.16 53.43
C THR A 303 -21.67 -0.97 52.30
N ALA A 304 -21.72 -0.46 51.07
CA ALA A 304 -22.13 -1.22 49.90
C ALA A 304 -21.00 -2.15 49.38
N GLU A 305 -19.73 -1.75 49.52
CA GLU A 305 -18.56 -2.55 49.17
C GLU A 305 -18.31 -3.68 50.18
N THR A 306 -18.31 -3.41 51.49
CA THR A 306 -18.15 -4.44 52.52
C THR A 306 -19.24 -5.52 52.42
N ARG A 307 -20.50 -5.11 52.14
CA ARG A 307 -21.62 -6.03 51.95
C ARG A 307 -21.49 -6.87 50.67
N ARG A 308 -20.84 -6.37 49.61
CA ARG A 308 -20.52 -7.16 48.41
C ARG A 308 -19.43 -8.20 48.70
N ALA A 309 -18.38 -7.84 49.45
CA ALA A 309 -17.30 -8.76 49.82
C ALA A 309 -17.82 -9.94 50.67
N LEU A 310 -18.66 -9.69 51.67
CA LEU A 310 -19.29 -10.72 52.51
C LEU A 310 -20.12 -11.73 51.70
N VAL A 311 -20.80 -11.29 50.63
CA VAL A 311 -21.60 -12.18 49.77
C VAL A 311 -20.72 -13.11 48.90
N GLN A 312 -19.47 -12.72 48.61
CA GLN A 312 -18.53 -13.54 47.84
C GLN A 312 -17.83 -14.63 48.66
N GLN A 313 -17.86 -14.57 49.99
CA GLN A 313 -17.21 -15.55 50.87
C GLN A 313 -18.03 -16.84 51.12
N ILE A 314 -19.20 -17.01 50.50
CA ILE A 314 -20.04 -18.21 50.66
C ILE A 314 -19.52 -19.35 49.74
N PRO A 315 -18.98 -20.46 50.29
CA PRO A 315 -18.24 -21.44 49.49
C PRO A 315 -19.15 -22.39 48.69
N LYS A 316 -18.89 -22.51 47.38
CA LYS A 316 -19.49 -23.55 46.53
C LYS A 316 -18.65 -24.82 46.53
N LYS A 317 -19.21 -25.92 47.06
CA LYS A 317 -18.59 -27.26 47.04
C LYS A 317 -18.42 -27.80 45.60
N LYS A 318 -17.27 -28.44 45.35
CA LYS A 318 -17.12 -29.44 44.27
C LYS A 318 -17.80 -30.76 44.67
N PRO A 319 -18.28 -31.54 43.69
CA PRO A 319 -18.24 -33.00 43.71
C PRO A 319 -17.31 -33.54 42.61
N GLU A 320 -16.91 -34.81 42.75
CA GLU A 320 -16.06 -35.54 41.79
C GLU A 320 -16.88 -36.56 40.97
N ASN A 321 -16.36 -36.89 39.80
CA ASN A 321 -16.53 -38.11 39.00
C ASN A 321 -17.89 -38.80 38.71
N GLU A 322 -18.01 -39.17 37.43
CA GLU A 322 -18.81 -40.25 36.84
C GLU A 322 -20.35 -40.11 36.73
N ARG A 323 -20.93 -41.04 35.96
CA ARG A 323 -22.27 -41.02 35.32
C ARG A 323 -23.25 -41.91 36.14
N PRO A 324 -24.60 -41.95 35.91
CA PRO A 324 -25.33 -41.53 34.70
C PRO A 324 -26.77 -40.95 34.82
N THR A 325 -27.28 -40.45 33.67
CA THR A 325 -28.69 -40.49 33.15
C THR A 325 -29.87 -39.69 33.78
N TYR A 326 -30.50 -38.91 32.88
CA TYR A 326 -31.94 -38.56 32.72
C TYR A 326 -32.78 -37.88 33.84
N GLY A 327 -33.51 -36.82 33.46
CA GLY A 327 -34.78 -36.43 34.11
C GLY A 327 -35.19 -34.94 34.01
N CYS A 328 -36.16 -34.63 33.15
CA CYS A 328 -37.03 -33.42 33.12
C CYS A 328 -36.44 -32.01 33.42
N GLN A 329 -36.40 -31.14 32.41
CA GLN A 329 -36.29 -29.68 32.60
C GLN A 329 -37.67 -29.04 32.87
N VAL A 330 -37.71 -28.05 33.77
CA VAL A 330 -38.85 -27.13 33.95
C VAL A 330 -38.63 -25.88 33.08
N LEU A 331 -39.58 -25.55 32.20
CA LEU A 331 -39.46 -24.41 31.29
C LEU A 331 -39.90 -23.11 31.99
N VAL A 332 -38.94 -22.21 32.26
CA VAL A 332 -39.24 -20.87 32.83
C VAL A 332 -39.47 -19.87 31.71
N GLN A 333 -40.75 -19.58 31.43
CA GLN A 333 -41.12 -18.61 30.39
C GLN A 333 -40.84 -17.15 30.79
N SER A 334 -40.41 -16.35 29.81
CA SER A 334 -40.03 -14.95 29.98
C SER A 334 -41.23 -14.04 30.34
N THR A 335 -40.95 -12.82 30.80
CA THR A 335 -41.95 -11.78 31.03
C THR A 335 -42.67 -11.38 29.74
N GLU A 336 -41.95 -11.32 28.62
CA GLU A 336 -42.49 -11.01 27.29
C GLU A 336 -43.34 -12.15 26.73
N GLU A 337 -42.91 -13.42 26.86
CA GLU A 337 -43.75 -14.58 26.52
C GLU A 337 -45.07 -14.56 27.30
N LYS A 338 -45.01 -14.23 28.60
CA LYS A 338 -46.21 -14.09 29.43
C LYS A 338 -47.09 -12.91 29.01
N PHE A 339 -46.53 -11.84 28.44
CA PHE A 339 -47.29 -10.71 27.91
C PHE A 339 -47.96 -11.07 26.57
N LEU A 340 -47.20 -11.60 25.61
CA LEU A 340 -47.70 -12.11 24.33
C LEU A 340 -48.78 -13.18 24.51
N ALA A 341 -48.58 -14.15 25.40
CA ALA A 341 -49.59 -15.18 25.72
C ALA A 341 -50.86 -14.58 26.36
N LYS A 342 -50.75 -13.45 27.07
CA LYS A 342 -51.89 -12.72 27.67
C LYS A 342 -52.63 -11.88 26.63
N GLN A 343 -51.93 -11.36 25.63
CA GLN A 343 -52.49 -10.65 24.47
C GLN A 343 -53.22 -11.61 23.53
N LEU A 344 -52.59 -12.72 23.12
CA LEU A 344 -53.21 -13.79 22.34
C LEU A 344 -54.49 -14.34 23.02
N ARG A 345 -54.45 -14.59 24.34
CA ARG A 345 -55.64 -15.00 25.10
C ARG A 345 -56.74 -13.93 25.19
N LYS A 346 -56.43 -12.66 24.94
CA LYS A 346 -57.40 -11.55 24.88
C LYS A 346 -58.06 -11.49 23.49
N GLU A 347 -57.32 -11.83 22.45
CA GLU A 347 -57.82 -11.94 21.06
C GLU A 347 -58.62 -13.23 20.83
N GLU A 348 -58.18 -14.37 21.39
CA GLU A 348 -58.99 -15.60 21.47
C GLU A 348 -60.35 -15.36 22.16
N LYS A 349 -60.38 -14.50 23.20
CA LYS A 349 -61.62 -14.16 23.90
C LYS A 349 -62.51 -13.14 23.19
N ARG A 350 -61.99 -12.44 22.16
CA ARG A 350 -62.81 -11.66 21.23
C ARG A 350 -63.37 -12.56 20.13
N SER A 351 -62.51 -13.29 19.41
CA SER A 351 -62.90 -14.20 18.33
C SER A 351 -63.89 -15.29 18.76
N LYS A 352 -63.80 -15.79 20.00
CA LYS A 352 -64.76 -16.78 20.54
C LYS A 352 -66.11 -16.19 21.00
N LYS A 353 -66.37 -14.88 20.82
CA LYS A 353 -67.64 -14.27 21.23
C LYS A 353 -68.61 -14.02 20.07
N ASP A 354 -68.10 -13.80 18.87
CA ASP A 354 -68.90 -13.51 17.67
C ASP A 354 -69.02 -14.77 16.79
N MET A 355 -69.90 -15.69 17.21
CA MET A 355 -70.24 -16.91 16.45
C MET A 355 -71.75 -17.03 16.23
N LYS A 356 -72.20 -16.59 15.05
CA LYS A 356 -73.37 -17.14 14.36
C LYS A 356 -73.26 -16.86 12.85
N PRO A 357 -73.61 -17.81 11.96
CA PRO A 357 -73.36 -17.67 10.53
C PRO A 357 -74.49 -16.95 9.80
N SER A 358 -74.11 -16.18 8.79
CA SER A 358 -74.93 -15.85 7.62
C SER A 358 -74.12 -16.22 6.38
N THR A 359 -74.75 -16.87 5.40
CA THR A 359 -74.10 -17.35 4.19
C THR A 359 -73.89 -16.24 3.16
N GLU A 360 -72.66 -15.78 3.01
CA GLU A 360 -72.01 -15.28 1.78
C GLU A 360 -70.52 -14.98 2.12
N ASP A 361 -69.68 -14.68 1.13
CA ASP A 361 -68.21 -14.53 1.22
C ASP A 361 -67.37 -15.80 1.54
N GLN A 362 -67.28 -16.72 0.57
CA GLN A 362 -66.36 -17.88 0.63
C GLN A 362 -65.35 -17.92 -0.54
N GLU A 363 -64.82 -16.78 -1.01
CA GLU A 363 -63.98 -16.77 -2.23
C GLU A 363 -62.79 -15.79 -2.26
N LEU A 364 -62.19 -15.40 -1.11
CA LEU A 364 -60.96 -14.55 -1.12
C LEU A 364 -59.97 -14.74 0.06
N ALA A 365 -59.72 -15.98 0.53
CA ALA A 365 -58.83 -16.23 1.69
C ALA A 365 -57.86 -17.43 1.55
N GLY A 366 -57.39 -17.75 0.34
CA GLY A 366 -56.68 -19.01 0.06
C GLY A 366 -55.13 -19.02 0.13
N ALA A 367 -54.47 -17.95 0.58
CA ALA A 367 -53.04 -17.74 0.25
C ALA A 367 -52.01 -17.87 1.40
N LEU A 368 -52.29 -17.41 2.63
CA LEU A 368 -51.26 -17.22 3.68
C LEU A 368 -51.73 -17.55 5.11
N ALA A 369 -52.22 -18.77 5.35
CA ALA A 369 -52.46 -19.27 6.70
C ALA A 369 -52.23 -20.79 6.81
N MET A 370 -51.13 -21.21 7.44
CA MET A 370 -51.03 -22.59 7.96
C MET A 370 -51.96 -22.73 9.17
N THR A 371 -52.66 -23.85 9.28
CA THR A 371 -53.58 -24.08 10.39
C THR A 371 -52.84 -24.28 11.73
N PRO A 372 -53.47 -23.96 12.88
CA PRO A 372 -52.87 -24.22 14.19
C PRO A 372 -52.50 -25.70 14.44
N GLU A 373 -53.16 -26.65 13.77
CA GLU A 373 -52.81 -28.08 13.87
C GLU A 373 -51.57 -28.44 13.04
N GLU A 374 -51.36 -27.84 11.87
CA GLU A 374 -50.14 -28.02 11.07
C GLU A 374 -48.91 -27.41 11.76
N LEU A 375 -49.07 -26.23 12.38
CA LEU A 375 -48.06 -25.64 13.26
C LEU A 375 -47.75 -26.51 14.48
N ARG A 376 -48.75 -27.23 15.02
CA ARG A 376 -48.56 -28.17 16.13
C ARG A 376 -47.83 -29.43 15.67
N ARG A 377 -48.19 -30.00 14.52
CA ARG A 377 -47.52 -31.16 13.91
C ARG A 377 -46.07 -30.87 13.53
N THR A 378 -45.78 -29.72 12.94
CA THR A 378 -44.39 -29.31 12.64
C THR A 378 -43.58 -29.09 13.91
N ARG A 379 -44.16 -28.53 14.98
CA ARG A 379 -43.51 -28.41 16.30
C ARG A 379 -43.23 -29.77 16.94
N GLU A 380 -44.15 -30.73 16.86
CA GLU A 380 -43.91 -32.11 17.33
C GLU A 380 -42.86 -32.85 16.50
N ALA A 381 -42.85 -32.66 15.18
CA ALA A 381 -41.82 -33.22 14.31
C ALA A 381 -40.42 -32.66 14.64
N ALA A 382 -40.30 -31.35 14.86
CA ALA A 382 -39.07 -30.69 15.27
C ALA A 382 -38.58 -31.18 16.65
N LEU A 383 -39.50 -31.36 17.62
CA LEU A 383 -39.16 -31.91 18.94
C LEU A 383 -38.68 -33.37 18.86
N ARG A 384 -39.29 -34.20 17.99
CA ARG A 384 -38.79 -35.56 17.72
C ARG A 384 -37.40 -35.53 17.09
N ALA A 385 -37.17 -34.70 16.06
CA ALA A 385 -35.86 -34.57 15.42
C ALA A 385 -34.77 -34.14 16.41
N ALA A 386 -35.07 -33.17 17.28
CA ALA A 386 -34.17 -32.75 18.35
C ALA A 386 -33.88 -33.88 19.37
N SER A 387 -34.87 -34.71 19.71
CA SER A 387 -34.66 -35.85 20.62
C SER A 387 -33.77 -36.96 20.03
N SER A 388 -33.60 -37.00 18.71
CA SER A 388 -32.72 -37.93 17.99
C SER A 388 -31.34 -37.35 17.63
N ALA A 389 -31.05 -36.10 17.97
CA ALA A 389 -29.77 -35.47 17.67
C ALA A 389 -28.66 -35.97 18.63
N PRO A 390 -27.42 -36.20 18.15
CA PRO A 390 -26.32 -36.67 19.00
C PRO A 390 -25.89 -35.58 20.00
N LEU A 391 -25.72 -35.98 21.27
CA LEU A 391 -25.45 -35.10 22.43
C LEU A 391 -24.17 -34.25 22.34
N PHE A 392 -23.29 -34.51 21.37
CA PHE A 392 -22.11 -33.70 21.09
C PHE A 392 -21.98 -33.40 19.58
N SER A 393 -23.02 -32.81 18.98
CA SER A 393 -22.78 -31.97 17.80
C SER A 393 -21.92 -30.77 18.21
N ALA A 394 -20.75 -30.58 17.59
CA ALA A 394 -20.06 -29.30 17.67
C ALA A 394 -21.06 -28.19 17.30
N GLY A 395 -21.10 -27.11 18.09
CA GLY A 395 -22.18 -26.13 18.05
C GLY A 395 -22.42 -25.64 16.63
N SER A 396 -23.59 -25.97 16.06
CA SER A 396 -23.93 -25.56 14.71
C SER A 396 -24.06 -24.04 14.69
N ALA A 397 -23.01 -23.37 14.21
CA ALA A 397 -23.12 -22.03 13.67
C ALA A 397 -24.36 -22.02 12.75
N ARG A 398 -25.25 -21.05 12.96
CA ARG A 398 -26.48 -20.94 12.17
C ARG A 398 -26.07 -20.95 10.71
N TYR A 399 -26.53 -21.97 9.96
CA TYR A 399 -26.34 -22.02 8.51
C TYR A 399 -27.15 -20.87 7.89
N ASN A 400 -26.55 -19.68 7.87
CA ASN A 400 -27.05 -18.54 7.12
C ASN A 400 -27.07 -18.96 5.66
N LYS A 401 -28.26 -19.31 5.19
CA LYS A 401 -28.52 -19.74 3.81
C LYS A 401 -28.14 -18.58 2.89
N THR A 402 -26.97 -18.67 2.27
CA THR A 402 -26.39 -17.61 1.45
C THR A 402 -27.33 -17.27 0.30
N GLU A 403 -27.66 -15.99 0.17
CA GLU A 403 -28.48 -15.52 -0.96
C GLU A 403 -27.75 -15.77 -2.27
N LYS A 404 -28.43 -16.39 -3.22
CA LYS A 404 -27.87 -16.71 -4.54
C LYS A 404 -28.37 -15.71 -5.57
N TYR A 405 -27.51 -14.75 -5.91
CA TYR A 405 -27.79 -13.71 -6.89
C TYR A 405 -27.76 -14.28 -8.34
N PRO A 406 -28.56 -13.73 -9.28
CA PRO A 406 -28.75 -14.34 -10.60
C PRO A 406 -27.49 -14.42 -11.47
N PHE A 407 -26.60 -13.43 -11.36
CA PHE A 407 -25.42 -13.26 -12.23
C PHE A 407 -24.08 -13.45 -11.49
N VAL A 408 -24.10 -14.15 -10.35
CA VAL A 408 -22.91 -14.47 -9.55
C VAL A 408 -22.52 -15.94 -9.77
N PHE A 409 -21.49 -16.15 -10.59
CA PHE A 409 -20.94 -17.45 -10.98
C PHE A 409 -19.62 -17.71 -10.25
N ASP A 410 -19.71 -17.93 -8.93
CA ASP A 410 -18.56 -18.11 -8.03
C ASP A 410 -18.44 -19.57 -7.54
N MET A 411 -17.64 -20.38 -8.25
CA MET A 411 -17.34 -21.75 -7.83
C MET A 411 -16.69 -21.83 -6.44
N GLN A 412 -15.94 -20.81 -6.00
CA GLN A 412 -15.29 -20.86 -4.68
C GLN A 412 -16.31 -20.65 -3.55
N ALA A 413 -17.26 -19.74 -3.70
CA ALA A 413 -18.37 -19.58 -2.75
C ALA A 413 -19.32 -20.80 -2.72
N GLU A 414 -19.54 -21.46 -3.86
CA GLU A 414 -20.25 -22.74 -3.91
C GLU A 414 -19.45 -23.86 -3.23
N ALA A 415 -18.15 -23.98 -3.50
CA ALA A 415 -17.29 -25.01 -2.92
C ALA A 415 -17.05 -24.86 -1.40
N ARG A 416 -17.03 -23.62 -0.88
CA ARG A 416 -16.93 -23.32 0.58
C ARG A 416 -18.09 -23.89 1.40
N GLN A 417 -19.19 -24.30 0.77
CA GLN A 417 -20.34 -24.94 1.42
C GLN A 417 -20.19 -26.48 1.51
N SER A 418 -19.13 -27.05 0.94
CA SER A 418 -18.81 -28.48 1.04
C SER A 418 -17.99 -28.80 2.30
N SER A 419 -18.09 -30.03 2.79
CA SER A 419 -17.37 -30.53 3.97
C SER A 419 -15.83 -30.63 3.81
N ALA A 420 -15.27 -30.16 2.69
CA ALA A 420 -13.83 -30.07 2.44
C ALA A 420 -13.22 -28.72 2.90
N TYR A 421 -14.03 -27.84 3.49
CA TYR A 421 -13.60 -26.57 4.08
C TYR A 421 -13.81 -26.58 5.61
N ILE A 422 -12.78 -26.18 6.35
CA ILE A 422 -12.85 -25.92 7.79
C ILE A 422 -12.37 -24.49 8.03
N SER A 423 -13.13 -23.70 8.81
CA SER A 423 -12.83 -22.29 9.11
C SER A 423 -12.48 -21.47 7.84
N GLY A 424 -13.29 -21.61 6.78
CA GLY A 424 -13.11 -20.94 5.50
C GLY A 424 -11.92 -21.43 4.64
N THR A 425 -11.09 -22.33 5.16
CA THR A 425 -9.87 -22.82 4.49
C THR A 425 -10.14 -24.14 3.78
N LYS A 426 -9.78 -24.23 2.48
CA LYS A 426 -9.83 -25.49 1.73
C LYS A 426 -8.67 -26.39 2.18
N LEU A 427 -8.98 -27.60 2.64
CA LEU A 427 -7.98 -28.55 3.13
C LEU A 427 -7.35 -29.45 2.06
N VAL A 428 -7.85 -29.40 0.82
CA VAL A 428 -7.47 -30.33 -0.26
C VAL A 428 -7.37 -29.63 -1.62
N LEU A 429 -6.24 -29.79 -2.30
CA LEU A 429 -6.07 -29.44 -3.71
C LEU A 429 -6.80 -30.44 -4.62
N PRO A 430 -7.32 -30.04 -5.79
CA PRO A 430 -7.94 -30.98 -6.74
C PRO A 430 -6.99 -32.10 -7.17
N ASP A 431 -7.52 -33.32 -7.30
CA ASP A 431 -6.78 -34.53 -7.73
C ASP A 431 -6.11 -34.39 -9.12
N THR A 432 -6.46 -33.35 -9.88
CA THR A 432 -5.90 -33.02 -11.19
C THR A 432 -4.55 -32.30 -11.15
N ILE A 433 -4.04 -31.95 -9.96
CA ILE A 433 -2.75 -31.24 -9.81
C ILE A 433 -1.59 -32.24 -9.81
N ASN A 434 -0.61 -32.01 -10.68
CA ASN A 434 0.56 -32.87 -10.84
C ASN A 434 1.78 -32.24 -10.15
N ARG A 435 2.29 -32.90 -9.10
CA ARG A 435 3.49 -32.50 -8.35
C ARG A 435 4.69 -33.33 -8.84
N LYS A 436 5.75 -32.64 -9.24
CA LYS A 436 7.05 -33.21 -9.61
C LYS A 436 8.12 -32.71 -8.65
N ASP A 437 9.06 -33.58 -8.32
CA ASP A 437 10.20 -33.24 -7.48
C ASP A 437 11.49 -33.50 -8.26
N GLU A 438 12.19 -32.43 -8.63
CA GLU A 438 13.41 -32.45 -9.44
C GLU A 438 14.63 -32.13 -8.57
N LYS A 439 15.85 -32.33 -9.08
CA LYS A 439 17.09 -32.10 -8.28
C LYS A 439 17.23 -30.65 -7.80
N LEU A 440 16.87 -29.67 -8.65
CA LEU A 440 17.06 -28.23 -8.38
C LEU A 440 15.81 -27.56 -7.79
N TYR A 441 14.62 -28.12 -8.01
CA TYR A 441 13.35 -27.49 -7.68
C TYR A 441 12.23 -28.49 -7.44
N GLU A 442 11.19 -28.05 -6.73
CA GLU A 442 9.88 -28.71 -6.72
C GLU A 442 8.95 -27.97 -7.71
N GLU A 443 8.13 -28.70 -8.48
CA GLU A 443 7.22 -28.14 -9.47
C GLU A 443 5.78 -28.65 -9.27
N ILE A 444 4.82 -27.73 -9.18
CA ILE A 444 3.39 -28.02 -9.03
C ILE A 444 2.65 -27.47 -10.26
N ASN A 445 2.11 -28.37 -11.08
CA ASN A 445 1.34 -28.05 -12.29
C ASN A 445 -0.17 -28.09 -11.99
N ILE A 446 -0.86 -26.97 -12.17
CA ILE A 446 -2.31 -26.84 -12.15
C ILE A 446 -2.82 -26.77 -13.61
N PRO A 447 -3.64 -27.73 -14.07
CA PRO A 447 -4.14 -27.73 -15.44
C PRO A 447 -5.10 -26.55 -15.71
N PRO A 448 -5.31 -26.16 -16.98
CA PRO A 448 -6.25 -25.11 -17.34
C PRO A 448 -7.65 -25.36 -16.78
N THR A 449 -8.29 -24.32 -16.25
CA THR A 449 -9.65 -24.41 -15.70
C THR A 449 -10.65 -24.82 -16.77
N GLY A 450 -11.60 -25.68 -16.42
CA GLY A 450 -12.70 -26.08 -17.32
C GLY A 450 -13.55 -24.89 -17.79
N THR A 451 -14.21 -25.05 -18.93
CA THR A 451 -15.01 -23.98 -19.56
C THR A 451 -16.26 -23.60 -18.77
N ALA A 452 -16.76 -22.39 -19.01
CA ALA A 452 -18.01 -21.88 -18.46
C ALA A 452 -19.21 -22.82 -18.73
N PRO A 453 -20.24 -22.88 -17.84
CA PRO A 453 -21.40 -23.74 -18.02
C PRO A 453 -22.17 -23.44 -19.31
N ALA A 454 -22.47 -24.46 -20.11
CA ALA A 454 -23.03 -24.35 -21.47
C ALA A 454 -24.41 -23.68 -21.59
N ASN A 455 -25.07 -23.40 -20.47
CA ASN A 455 -26.39 -22.75 -20.41
C ASN A 455 -26.29 -21.22 -20.22
N VAL A 456 -25.13 -20.67 -19.84
CA VAL A 456 -24.96 -19.23 -19.58
C VAL A 456 -24.63 -18.49 -20.88
N GLY A 457 -25.38 -17.43 -21.19
CA GLY A 457 -25.11 -16.53 -22.33
C GLY A 457 -24.97 -17.25 -23.68
N LYS A 458 -25.65 -18.39 -23.85
CA LYS A 458 -25.53 -19.30 -24.99
C LYS A 458 -25.82 -18.59 -26.31
N ASP A 459 -26.88 -17.79 -26.33
CA ASP A 459 -27.26 -16.94 -27.45
C ASP A 459 -26.43 -15.66 -27.40
N ARG A 460 -25.57 -15.46 -28.41
CA ARG A 460 -24.72 -14.28 -28.53
C ARG A 460 -25.52 -13.13 -29.14
N VAL A 461 -25.43 -11.95 -28.53
CA VAL A 461 -26.03 -10.73 -29.11
C VAL A 461 -25.27 -10.39 -30.39
N LEU A 462 -25.96 -10.47 -31.53
CA LEU A 462 -25.40 -10.11 -32.84
C LEU A 462 -25.27 -8.60 -32.95
N ILE A 463 -24.19 -8.09 -33.55
CA ILE A 463 -24.05 -6.63 -33.73
C ILE A 463 -25.15 -6.08 -34.64
N SER A 464 -25.64 -6.87 -35.60
CA SER A 464 -26.80 -6.53 -36.44
C SER A 464 -28.14 -6.42 -35.72
N SER A 465 -28.22 -6.74 -34.41
CA SER A 465 -29.41 -6.50 -33.57
C SER A 465 -29.26 -5.30 -32.63
N LEU A 466 -28.15 -4.55 -32.72
CA LEU A 466 -28.03 -3.23 -32.09
C LEU A 466 -28.61 -2.16 -33.03
N ASP A 467 -28.83 -0.95 -32.53
CA ASP A 467 -29.19 0.18 -33.37
C ASP A 467 -27.97 0.70 -34.17
N GLU A 468 -28.20 1.66 -35.07
CA GLU A 468 -27.19 2.21 -35.98
C GLU A 468 -25.93 2.71 -35.24
N ILE A 469 -26.10 3.28 -34.04
CA ILE A 469 -25.01 3.80 -33.20
C ILE A 469 -24.20 2.64 -32.59
N GLY A 470 -24.88 1.59 -32.10
CA GLY A 470 -24.21 0.37 -31.66
C GLY A 470 -23.49 -0.37 -32.79
N GLN A 471 -24.11 -0.45 -33.97
CA GLN A 471 -23.49 -1.03 -35.17
C GLN A 471 -22.26 -0.24 -35.61
N ALA A 472 -22.33 1.10 -35.59
CA ALA A 472 -21.20 1.98 -35.90
C ALA A 472 -20.04 1.83 -34.92
N ALA A 473 -20.31 1.62 -33.62
CA ALA A 473 -19.28 1.41 -32.62
C ALA A 473 -18.59 0.03 -32.71
N PHE A 474 -19.27 -0.99 -33.24
CA PHE A 474 -18.80 -2.37 -33.28
C PHE A 474 -18.61 -2.93 -34.71
N GLN A 475 -18.41 -2.09 -35.73
CA GLN A 475 -18.31 -2.46 -37.16
C GLN A 475 -17.44 -3.69 -37.47
N ASN A 476 -16.29 -3.85 -36.79
CA ASN A 476 -15.36 -4.96 -37.00
C ASN A 476 -15.71 -6.24 -36.20
N THR A 477 -16.88 -6.29 -35.56
CA THR A 477 -17.33 -7.39 -34.68
C THR A 477 -18.65 -7.96 -35.19
N LYS A 478 -18.78 -9.29 -35.23
CA LYS A 478 -20.03 -9.96 -35.69
C LYS A 478 -21.05 -10.14 -34.56
N SER A 479 -20.58 -10.42 -33.35
CA SER A 479 -21.40 -10.59 -32.14
C SER A 479 -20.60 -10.21 -30.90
N LEU A 480 -21.28 -9.81 -29.83
CA LEU A 480 -20.69 -9.68 -28.51
C LEU A 480 -20.19 -11.04 -27.99
N ASN A 481 -19.23 -11.01 -27.05
CA ASN A 481 -18.72 -12.22 -26.41
C ASN A 481 -19.69 -12.79 -25.35
N LEU A 482 -19.32 -13.89 -24.68
CA LEU A 482 -20.12 -14.54 -23.64
C LEU A 482 -20.56 -13.58 -22.53
N ILE A 483 -19.60 -12.94 -21.85
CA ILE A 483 -19.85 -12.02 -20.73
C ILE A 483 -20.60 -10.77 -21.23
N GLN A 484 -20.16 -10.19 -22.34
CA GLN A 484 -20.77 -9.01 -22.95
C GLN A 484 -22.24 -9.25 -23.32
N SER A 485 -22.60 -10.46 -23.76
CA SER A 485 -23.99 -10.82 -24.06
C SER A 485 -24.85 -10.96 -22.80
N VAL A 486 -24.29 -11.47 -21.68
CA VAL A 486 -25.00 -11.58 -20.39
C VAL A 486 -25.21 -10.21 -19.74
N VAL A 487 -24.23 -9.32 -19.83
CA VAL A 487 -24.29 -7.97 -19.24
C VAL A 487 -25.03 -6.97 -20.16
N PHE A 488 -25.30 -7.33 -21.42
CA PHE A 488 -25.81 -6.43 -22.46
C PHE A 488 -27.06 -5.65 -22.04
N ASP A 489 -28.08 -6.32 -21.51
CA ASP A 489 -29.35 -5.67 -21.20
C ASP A 489 -29.19 -4.60 -20.11
N THR A 490 -28.55 -4.92 -18.98
CA THR A 490 -28.31 -3.92 -17.92
C THR A 490 -27.35 -2.81 -18.37
N ALA A 491 -26.29 -3.13 -19.12
CA ALA A 491 -25.35 -2.10 -19.57
C ALA A 491 -25.95 -1.14 -20.61
N TYR A 492 -26.69 -1.68 -21.58
CA TYR A 492 -27.06 -0.98 -22.81
C TYR A 492 -28.50 -0.45 -22.82
N LYS A 493 -29.38 -0.96 -21.95
CA LYS A 493 -30.81 -0.58 -21.90
C LYS A 493 -31.25 0.07 -20.60
N THR A 494 -30.44 0.05 -19.53
CA THR A 494 -30.81 0.64 -18.22
C THR A 494 -29.73 1.58 -17.70
N ASN A 495 -30.10 2.45 -16.76
CA ASN A 495 -29.19 3.33 -16.02
C ASN A 495 -28.73 2.74 -14.67
N GLU A 496 -28.92 1.44 -14.43
CA GLU A 496 -28.48 0.78 -13.19
C GLU A 496 -26.96 0.88 -13.01
N ASN A 497 -26.55 1.08 -11.75
CA ASN A 497 -25.15 1.00 -11.35
C ASN A 497 -24.64 -0.44 -11.53
N LEU A 498 -23.39 -0.60 -11.99
CA LEU A 498 -22.82 -1.90 -12.32
C LEU A 498 -21.54 -2.20 -11.53
N LEU A 499 -21.35 -3.47 -11.17
CA LEU A 499 -20.04 -4.03 -10.84
C LEU A 499 -19.85 -5.31 -11.66
N ILE A 500 -18.83 -5.32 -12.52
CA ILE A 500 -18.43 -6.50 -13.31
C ILE A 500 -17.07 -7.01 -12.84
N CYS A 501 -17.08 -8.06 -12.03
CA CYS A 501 -15.91 -8.85 -11.68
C CYS A 501 -15.70 -9.95 -12.73
N ALA A 502 -14.68 -9.84 -13.57
CA ALA A 502 -14.41 -10.78 -14.66
C ALA A 502 -12.90 -10.97 -14.90
N PRO A 503 -12.45 -12.12 -15.47
CA PRO A 503 -11.03 -12.39 -15.66
C PRO A 503 -10.35 -11.35 -16.57
N THR A 504 -9.07 -11.06 -16.34
CA THR A 504 -8.30 -10.21 -17.26
C THR A 504 -8.34 -10.81 -18.68
N GLY A 505 -8.57 -9.95 -19.68
CA GLY A 505 -8.83 -10.36 -21.06
C GLY A 505 -10.28 -10.64 -21.42
N ALA A 506 -11.23 -10.73 -20.46
CA ALA A 506 -12.65 -11.03 -20.71
C ALA A 506 -13.43 -9.97 -21.54
N GLY A 507 -12.78 -8.89 -21.98
CA GLY A 507 -13.40 -7.85 -22.80
C GLY A 507 -14.24 -6.84 -22.02
N LYS A 508 -13.86 -6.54 -20.76
CA LYS A 508 -14.51 -5.55 -19.88
C LYS A 508 -14.65 -4.17 -20.54
N THR A 509 -13.66 -3.77 -21.35
CA THR A 509 -13.65 -2.50 -22.10
C THR A 509 -14.84 -2.33 -23.04
N ASN A 510 -15.35 -3.41 -23.66
CA ASN A 510 -16.56 -3.32 -24.50
C ASN A 510 -17.83 -3.17 -23.65
N ILE A 511 -17.81 -3.59 -22.39
CA ILE A 511 -18.94 -3.41 -21.46
C ILE A 511 -19.02 -1.94 -21.04
N ALA A 512 -17.88 -1.31 -20.76
CA ALA A 512 -17.80 0.15 -20.64
C ALA A 512 -18.23 0.86 -21.93
N MET A 513 -17.86 0.35 -23.12
CA MET A 513 -18.35 0.91 -24.38
C MET A 513 -19.88 0.81 -24.50
N LEU A 514 -20.51 -0.28 -24.06
CA LEU A 514 -21.97 -0.41 -24.03
C LEU A 514 -22.63 0.64 -23.10
N THR A 515 -22.06 0.93 -21.93
CA THR A 515 -22.61 1.98 -21.04
C THR A 515 -22.37 3.38 -21.58
N ILE A 516 -21.22 3.65 -22.22
CA ILE A 516 -20.96 4.91 -22.94
C ILE A 516 -21.96 5.11 -24.09
N LEU A 517 -22.26 4.05 -24.85
CA LEU A 517 -23.23 4.10 -25.94
C LEU A 517 -24.67 4.29 -25.44
N HIS A 518 -25.01 3.77 -24.25
CA HIS A 518 -26.29 4.09 -23.59
C HIS A 518 -26.40 5.58 -23.28
N GLU A 519 -25.32 6.19 -22.78
CA GLU A 519 -25.29 7.63 -22.48
C GLU A 519 -25.37 8.49 -23.75
N ILE A 520 -24.60 8.16 -24.79
CA ILE A 520 -24.60 8.89 -26.07
C ILE A 520 -26.01 8.98 -26.67
N LYS A 521 -26.83 7.93 -26.56
CA LYS A 521 -28.21 7.90 -27.09
C LYS A 521 -29.12 8.96 -26.47
N GLN A 522 -28.89 9.32 -25.21
CA GLN A 522 -29.65 10.36 -24.52
C GLN A 522 -29.36 11.77 -25.09
N HIS A 523 -28.26 11.92 -25.85
CA HIS A 523 -27.81 13.18 -26.49
C HIS A 523 -27.85 13.13 -28.03
N VAL A 524 -28.69 12.27 -28.61
CA VAL A 524 -28.92 12.17 -30.06
C VAL A 524 -30.25 12.82 -30.44
N SER A 525 -30.21 13.67 -31.46
CA SER A 525 -31.41 14.29 -32.04
C SER A 525 -31.37 14.20 -33.56
N HIS A 526 -32.45 13.73 -34.19
CA HIS A 526 -32.56 13.55 -35.65
C HIS A 526 -31.39 12.74 -36.28
N GLY A 527 -30.93 11.70 -35.58
CA GLY A 527 -29.80 10.86 -36.01
C GLY A 527 -28.41 11.48 -35.82
N VAL A 528 -28.32 12.72 -35.34
CA VAL A 528 -27.04 13.43 -35.11
C VAL A 528 -26.72 13.45 -33.61
N ILE A 529 -25.52 12.98 -33.26
CA ILE A 529 -24.97 13.15 -31.90
C ILE A 529 -24.64 14.63 -31.70
N LYS A 530 -25.20 15.25 -30.66
CA LYS A 530 -24.89 16.63 -30.29
C LYS A 530 -23.51 16.73 -29.63
N LYS A 531 -22.48 16.94 -30.46
CA LYS A 531 -21.06 16.99 -30.04
C LYS A 531 -20.74 18.09 -29.00
N ASP A 532 -21.63 19.05 -28.81
CA ASP A 532 -21.47 20.12 -27.82
C ASP A 532 -22.08 19.78 -26.46
N GLU A 533 -23.15 18.97 -26.43
CA GLU A 533 -23.79 18.49 -25.19
C GLU A 533 -23.09 17.24 -24.60
N PHE A 534 -22.44 16.41 -25.43
CA PHE A 534 -21.72 15.22 -24.97
C PHE A 534 -20.19 15.37 -25.05
N LYS A 535 -19.48 15.05 -23.96
CA LYS A 535 -18.01 14.95 -23.88
C LYS A 535 -17.61 13.66 -23.17
N MET A 536 -16.49 13.06 -23.56
CA MET A 536 -15.90 11.89 -22.90
C MET A 536 -14.49 12.24 -22.41
N LEU A 537 -14.20 11.95 -21.14
CA LEU A 537 -12.89 12.17 -20.52
C LEU A 537 -12.29 10.83 -20.09
N VAL A 538 -11.00 10.63 -20.38
CA VAL A 538 -10.22 9.48 -19.94
C VAL A 538 -8.98 10.00 -19.21
N THR A 539 -8.84 9.61 -17.94
CA THR A 539 -7.90 10.21 -16.98
C THR A 539 -7.55 9.18 -15.90
N THR A 540 -6.50 9.42 -15.12
CA THR A 540 -6.22 8.61 -13.92
C THR A 540 -7.06 9.10 -12.73
N PRO A 541 -7.29 8.26 -11.69
CA PRO A 541 -8.01 8.67 -10.49
C PRO A 541 -7.43 9.94 -9.85
N GLU A 542 -6.11 10.03 -9.71
CA GLU A 542 -5.42 11.18 -9.11
C GLU A 542 -5.65 12.45 -9.91
N LYS A 543 -5.60 12.35 -11.24
CA LYS A 543 -5.79 13.50 -12.13
C LYS A 543 -7.26 13.93 -12.19
N TRP A 544 -8.21 13.03 -11.96
CA TRP A 544 -9.63 13.40 -11.80
C TRP A 544 -9.89 14.03 -10.43
N ASP A 545 -9.34 13.47 -9.35
CA ASP A 545 -9.46 14.01 -8.00
C ASP A 545 -8.95 15.46 -7.94
N VAL A 546 -7.74 15.73 -8.45
CA VAL A 546 -7.16 17.09 -8.60
C VAL A 546 -8.08 18.07 -9.36
N VAL A 547 -8.83 17.62 -10.36
CA VAL A 547 -9.80 18.48 -11.07
C VAL A 547 -11.02 18.75 -10.19
N THR A 548 -11.60 17.70 -9.60
CA THR A 548 -12.77 17.83 -8.72
C THR A 548 -12.50 18.51 -7.37
N ARG A 549 -11.23 18.70 -6.97
CA ARG A 549 -10.82 19.51 -5.80
C ARG A 549 -10.85 21.02 -6.05
N LYS A 550 -10.94 21.49 -7.30
CA LYS A 550 -10.86 22.93 -7.63
C LYS A 550 -12.24 23.57 -7.76
N ALA A 551 -12.53 24.52 -6.87
CA ALA A 551 -13.81 25.22 -6.81
C ALA A 551 -14.06 26.21 -7.97
N THR A 552 -13.01 26.65 -8.68
CA THR A 552 -13.11 27.65 -9.76
C THR A 552 -13.02 27.01 -11.15
N GLY A 553 -14.00 27.33 -12.01
CA GLY A 553 -14.09 26.84 -13.40
C GLY A 553 -14.57 25.39 -13.53
N ASP A 554 -13.82 24.45 -12.97
CA ASP A 554 -14.01 23.01 -13.20
C ASP A 554 -15.24 22.40 -12.45
N VAL A 555 -15.85 23.11 -11.49
CA VAL A 555 -17.11 22.67 -10.85
C VAL A 555 -18.24 22.47 -11.86
N ALA A 556 -18.29 23.30 -12.92
CA ALA A 556 -19.25 23.13 -14.01
C ALA A 556 -19.05 21.79 -14.74
N LEU A 557 -17.80 21.31 -14.87
CA LEU A 557 -17.48 20.03 -15.47
C LEU A 557 -17.93 18.85 -14.59
N ALA A 558 -17.75 18.96 -13.26
CA ALA A 558 -18.22 17.96 -12.31
C ALA A 558 -19.76 17.83 -12.30
N GLN A 559 -20.49 18.94 -12.42
CA GLN A 559 -21.96 18.95 -12.48
C GLN A 559 -22.54 18.32 -13.77
N LEU A 560 -21.78 18.35 -14.86
CA LEU A 560 -22.12 17.73 -16.15
C LEU A 560 -21.90 16.21 -16.19
N VAL A 561 -21.27 15.61 -15.18
CA VAL A 561 -21.07 14.16 -15.15
C VAL A 561 -22.40 13.42 -15.01
N ARG A 562 -22.61 12.41 -15.85
CA ARG A 562 -23.76 11.49 -15.79
C ARG A 562 -23.36 10.02 -15.70
N LEU A 563 -22.16 9.68 -16.21
CA LEU A 563 -21.58 8.34 -16.18
C LEU A 563 -20.15 8.40 -15.65
N LEU A 564 -19.88 7.70 -14.55
CA LEU A 564 -18.56 7.47 -13.98
C LEU A 564 -18.17 6.00 -14.16
N ILE A 565 -17.14 5.75 -14.97
CA ILE A 565 -16.58 4.41 -15.16
C ILE A 565 -15.25 4.32 -14.41
N ILE A 566 -15.14 3.33 -13.51
CA ILE A 566 -13.95 3.03 -12.75
C ILE A 566 -13.43 1.69 -13.28
N ASP A 567 -12.37 1.71 -14.09
CA ASP A 567 -11.69 0.48 -14.51
C ASP A 567 -10.71 0.01 -13.43
N GLU A 568 -10.57 -1.30 -13.31
CA GLU A 568 -9.81 -2.00 -12.27
C GLU A 568 -10.04 -1.51 -10.82
N VAL A 569 -11.32 -1.47 -10.40
CA VAL A 569 -11.79 -1.15 -9.03
C VAL A 569 -11.04 -1.92 -7.94
N HIS A 570 -10.48 -3.09 -8.24
CA HIS A 570 -9.67 -3.86 -7.27
C HIS A 570 -8.39 -3.14 -6.78
N LEU A 571 -7.98 -2.06 -7.44
CA LEU A 571 -6.98 -1.12 -6.93
C LEU A 571 -7.38 -0.45 -5.59
N LEU A 572 -8.62 -0.61 -5.11
CA LEU A 572 -9.04 -0.29 -3.73
C LEU A 572 -8.11 -0.88 -2.65
N HIS A 573 -7.41 -1.99 -2.94
CA HIS A 573 -6.48 -2.63 -2.00
C HIS A 573 -5.03 -2.13 -2.09
N ASP A 574 -4.70 -1.35 -3.13
CA ASP A 574 -3.38 -0.78 -3.40
C ASP A 574 -3.23 0.61 -2.75
N ASP A 575 -2.01 1.16 -2.71
CA ASP A 575 -1.70 2.53 -2.25
C ASP A 575 -2.54 3.62 -2.97
N ARG A 576 -3.08 3.29 -4.15
CA ARG A 576 -3.93 4.15 -5.00
C ARG A 576 -5.42 4.05 -4.67
N GLY A 577 -5.82 3.03 -3.92
CA GLY A 577 -7.21 2.77 -3.49
C GLY A 577 -7.90 3.95 -2.81
N PRO A 578 -7.24 4.71 -1.90
CA PRO A 578 -7.87 5.83 -1.22
C PRO A 578 -8.39 6.93 -2.16
N VAL A 579 -7.79 7.08 -3.34
CA VAL A 579 -8.25 8.06 -4.36
C VAL A 579 -9.55 7.60 -5.02
N ILE A 580 -9.70 6.29 -5.26
CA ILE A 580 -10.94 5.70 -5.76
C ILE A 580 -12.06 5.86 -4.73
N GLU A 581 -11.75 5.68 -3.44
CA GLU A 581 -12.70 5.92 -2.35
C GLU A 581 -13.14 7.38 -2.26
N THR A 582 -12.22 8.35 -2.28
CA THR A 582 -12.54 9.78 -2.30
C THR A 582 -13.45 10.13 -3.48
N LEU A 583 -13.15 9.63 -4.68
CA LEU A 583 -13.95 9.91 -5.88
C LEU A 583 -15.37 9.35 -5.79
N VAL A 584 -15.55 8.12 -5.31
CA VAL A 584 -16.88 7.52 -5.13
C VAL A 584 -17.65 8.21 -4.00
N ALA A 585 -16.98 8.53 -2.88
CA ALA A 585 -17.60 9.23 -1.76
C ALA A 585 -18.09 10.63 -2.15
N ARG A 586 -17.27 11.40 -2.88
CA ARG A 586 -17.65 12.71 -3.43
C ARG A 586 -18.77 12.59 -4.46
N THR A 587 -18.73 11.59 -5.35
CA THR A 587 -19.79 11.34 -6.33
C THR A 587 -21.12 11.00 -5.64
N LYS A 588 -21.11 10.17 -4.59
CA LYS A 588 -22.30 9.86 -3.78
C LYS A 588 -22.88 11.10 -3.10
N ARG A 589 -22.04 11.91 -2.44
CA ARG A 589 -22.46 13.18 -1.83
C ARG A 589 -22.99 14.18 -2.86
N GLN A 590 -22.42 14.21 -4.06
CA GLN A 590 -22.91 15.02 -5.19
C GLN A 590 -24.29 14.55 -5.66
N VAL A 591 -24.54 13.25 -5.79
CA VAL A 591 -25.87 12.72 -6.14
C VAL A 591 -26.90 13.07 -5.06
N GLU A 592 -26.56 12.93 -3.78
CA GLU A 592 -27.41 13.32 -2.65
C GLU A 592 -27.76 14.82 -2.66
N SER A 593 -26.75 15.69 -2.76
CA SER A 593 -26.93 17.15 -2.70
C SER A 593 -27.57 17.78 -3.94
N SER A 594 -27.29 17.24 -5.14
CA SER A 594 -27.86 17.75 -6.39
C SER A 594 -29.19 17.10 -6.80
N GLN A 595 -29.57 16.01 -6.13
CA GLN A 595 -30.69 15.12 -6.52
C GLN A 595 -30.61 14.64 -7.98
N SER A 596 -29.42 14.67 -8.59
CA SER A 596 -29.16 14.28 -9.97
C SER A 596 -28.35 12.99 -9.98
N MET A 597 -28.97 11.89 -10.43
CA MET A 597 -28.33 10.58 -10.49
C MET A 597 -27.09 10.58 -11.41
N ILE A 598 -26.02 9.97 -10.93
CA ILE A 598 -24.80 9.68 -11.69
C ILE A 598 -24.64 8.16 -11.70
N ARG A 599 -24.58 7.57 -12.89
CA ARG A 599 -24.40 6.13 -13.08
C ARG A 599 -22.96 5.74 -12.81
N ILE A 600 -22.74 4.81 -11.88
CA ILE A 600 -21.42 4.28 -11.52
C ILE A 600 -21.23 2.88 -12.12
N VAL A 601 -20.13 2.68 -12.85
CA VAL A 601 -19.78 1.41 -13.50
C VAL A 601 -18.39 0.98 -13.06
N GLY A 602 -18.34 0.02 -12.14
CA GLY A 602 -17.10 -0.62 -11.71
C GLY A 602 -16.73 -1.82 -12.57
N LEU A 603 -15.52 -1.84 -13.11
CA LEU A 603 -14.91 -3.01 -13.73
C LEU A 603 -13.81 -3.56 -12.82
N SER A 604 -13.72 -4.87 -12.67
CA SER A 604 -12.78 -5.49 -11.73
C SER A 604 -12.27 -6.85 -12.21
N ALA A 605 -11.20 -7.33 -11.59
CA ALA A 605 -10.75 -8.71 -11.68
C ALA A 605 -11.62 -9.63 -10.80
N THR A 606 -11.40 -10.94 -10.89
CA THR A 606 -12.16 -11.96 -10.14
C THR A 606 -11.66 -12.09 -8.71
N LEU A 607 -12.16 -11.24 -7.83
CA LEU A 607 -11.66 -11.07 -6.46
C LEU A 607 -12.80 -11.09 -5.44
N PRO A 608 -12.54 -11.49 -4.17
CA PRO A 608 -13.55 -11.60 -3.13
C PRO A 608 -13.99 -10.21 -2.63
N ASN A 609 -14.89 -10.18 -1.65
CA ASN A 609 -15.55 -8.98 -1.14
C ASN A 609 -16.33 -8.19 -2.22
N TYR A 610 -16.63 -8.79 -3.38
CA TYR A 610 -17.41 -8.15 -4.45
C TYR A 610 -18.80 -7.66 -4.00
N LEU A 611 -19.40 -8.27 -2.97
CA LEU A 611 -20.63 -7.79 -2.34
C LEU A 611 -20.43 -6.49 -1.55
N ASP A 612 -19.28 -6.33 -0.89
CA ASP A 612 -18.94 -5.11 -0.16
C ASP A 612 -18.54 -4.00 -1.13
N VAL A 613 -17.83 -4.32 -2.21
CA VAL A 613 -17.55 -3.39 -3.31
C VAL A 613 -18.85 -2.96 -4.00
N ALA A 614 -19.80 -3.88 -4.23
CA ALA A 614 -21.13 -3.55 -4.77
C ALA A 614 -21.89 -2.59 -3.82
N THR A 615 -21.83 -2.83 -2.51
CA THR A 615 -22.41 -1.95 -1.49
C THR A 615 -21.75 -0.55 -1.54
N PHE A 616 -20.43 -0.49 -1.63
CA PHE A 616 -19.68 0.75 -1.76
C PHE A 616 -19.97 1.52 -3.06
N LEU A 617 -20.26 0.85 -4.17
CA LEU A 617 -20.64 1.48 -5.44
C LEU A 617 -22.16 1.74 -5.58
N ASN A 618 -22.99 1.44 -4.57
CA ASN A 618 -24.46 1.43 -4.64
C ASN A 618 -24.98 0.62 -5.86
N VAL A 619 -24.47 -0.60 -6.05
CA VAL A 619 -24.86 -1.54 -7.09
C VAL A 619 -25.91 -2.51 -6.55
N ASN A 620 -27.04 -2.65 -7.23
CA ASN A 620 -28.08 -3.61 -6.88
C ASN A 620 -27.58 -5.07 -7.10
N PRO A 621 -27.46 -5.92 -6.05
CA PRO A 621 -26.93 -7.28 -6.18
C PRO A 621 -27.74 -8.20 -7.11
N TYR A 622 -29.01 -7.89 -7.35
CA TYR A 622 -29.91 -8.70 -8.17
C TYR A 622 -29.94 -8.28 -9.66
N LEU A 623 -29.50 -7.06 -10.00
CA LEU A 623 -29.61 -6.49 -11.35
C LEU A 623 -28.28 -6.02 -11.96
N GLY A 624 -27.41 -5.42 -11.14
CA GLY A 624 -26.19 -4.74 -11.58
C GLY A 624 -24.88 -5.41 -11.16
N LEU A 625 -24.92 -6.37 -10.25
CA LEU A 625 -23.76 -7.17 -9.85
C LEU A 625 -23.58 -8.38 -10.77
N PHE A 626 -22.42 -8.45 -11.42
CA PHE A 626 -22.02 -9.56 -12.26
C PHE A 626 -20.66 -10.10 -11.80
N PHE A 627 -20.59 -11.38 -11.46
CA PHE A 627 -19.34 -12.04 -11.08
C PHE A 627 -19.13 -13.30 -11.93
N PHE A 628 -18.00 -13.36 -12.63
CA PHE A 628 -17.65 -14.46 -13.52
C PHE A 628 -16.30 -15.04 -13.09
N ASP A 629 -16.26 -16.27 -12.57
CA ASP A 629 -14.98 -16.90 -12.18
C ASP A 629 -14.07 -17.28 -13.38
N GLY A 630 -12.93 -17.89 -13.09
CA GLY A 630 -11.90 -18.26 -14.07
C GLY A 630 -12.39 -19.13 -15.23
N ARG A 631 -13.52 -19.83 -15.11
CA ARG A 631 -14.14 -20.61 -16.20
C ARG A 631 -14.56 -19.75 -17.41
N PHE A 632 -14.76 -18.44 -17.19
CA PHE A 632 -15.17 -17.47 -18.20
C PHE A 632 -14.00 -16.73 -18.87
N ARG A 633 -12.74 -17.09 -18.56
CA ARG A 633 -11.56 -16.55 -19.24
C ARG A 633 -11.60 -16.97 -20.73
N PRO A 634 -11.40 -16.06 -21.70
CA PRO A 634 -11.60 -16.37 -23.13
C PRO A 634 -10.58 -17.38 -23.68
N VAL A 635 -9.42 -17.48 -23.03
CA VAL A 635 -8.39 -18.50 -23.25
C VAL A 635 -8.12 -19.13 -21.88
N PRO A 636 -8.35 -20.44 -21.67
CA PRO A 636 -8.08 -21.10 -20.38
C PRO A 636 -6.62 -20.95 -19.95
N LEU A 637 -6.35 -20.81 -18.64
CA LEU A 637 -5.01 -20.59 -18.10
C LEU A 637 -4.53 -21.81 -17.29
N GLY A 638 -3.52 -22.51 -17.79
CA GLY A 638 -2.73 -23.46 -16.99
C GLY A 638 -1.69 -22.71 -16.15
N GLN A 639 -1.37 -23.21 -14.96
CA GLN A 639 -0.46 -22.55 -14.02
C GLN A 639 0.61 -23.52 -13.50
N THR A 640 1.84 -23.03 -13.35
CA THR A 640 2.97 -23.82 -12.86
C THR A 640 3.69 -23.07 -11.76
N PHE A 641 3.83 -23.66 -10.58
CA PHE A 641 4.52 -23.08 -9.44
C PHE A 641 5.81 -23.85 -9.20
N ILE A 642 6.94 -23.16 -9.09
CA ILE A 642 8.26 -23.78 -8.98
C ILE A 642 8.99 -23.20 -7.77
N GLY A 643 9.34 -24.06 -6.82
CA GLY A 643 10.12 -23.72 -5.63
C GLY A 643 11.57 -24.16 -5.77
N ILE A 644 12.50 -23.22 -5.94
CA ILE A 644 13.95 -23.49 -6.00
C ILE A 644 14.42 -24.03 -4.64
N LYS A 645 15.06 -25.21 -4.64
CA LYS A 645 15.51 -25.92 -3.43
C LYS A 645 16.83 -25.40 -2.84
N ALA A 646 17.62 -24.67 -3.62
CA ALA A 646 18.92 -24.16 -3.18
C ALA A 646 18.76 -23.11 -2.05
N VAL A 647 19.36 -23.38 -0.89
CA VAL A 647 19.35 -22.50 0.29
C VAL A 647 20.41 -21.40 0.19
N ASN A 648 21.61 -21.73 -0.28
CA ASN A 648 22.69 -20.77 -0.52
C ASN A 648 22.30 -19.82 -1.68
N LYS A 649 22.29 -18.50 -1.42
CA LYS A 649 21.84 -17.46 -2.36
C LYS A 649 22.57 -17.46 -3.71
N MET A 650 23.83 -17.86 -3.79
CA MET A 650 24.59 -17.90 -5.05
C MET A 650 24.14 -19.08 -5.93
N ASN A 651 24.00 -20.26 -5.33
CA ASN A 651 23.40 -21.42 -6.00
C ASN A 651 21.94 -21.11 -6.40
N GLN A 652 21.18 -20.46 -5.51
CA GLN A 652 19.79 -20.07 -5.75
C GLN A 652 19.65 -19.12 -6.96
N LEU A 653 20.51 -18.10 -7.09
CA LEU A 653 20.51 -17.17 -8.23
C LEU A 653 20.80 -17.89 -9.57
N ARG A 654 21.82 -18.76 -9.58
CA ARG A 654 22.14 -19.63 -10.73
C ARG A 654 20.97 -20.55 -11.10
N ASP A 655 20.35 -21.15 -10.11
CA ASP A 655 19.27 -22.12 -10.31
C ASP A 655 17.98 -21.41 -10.76
N PHE A 656 17.67 -20.21 -10.25
CA PHE A 656 16.63 -19.33 -10.80
C PHE A 656 16.87 -19.03 -12.30
N ASN A 657 18.10 -18.66 -12.69
CA ASN A 657 18.44 -18.38 -14.09
C ASN A 657 18.31 -19.64 -14.97
N THR A 658 18.77 -20.79 -14.48
CA THR A 658 18.74 -22.08 -15.20
C THR A 658 17.30 -22.57 -15.39
N VAL A 659 16.48 -22.56 -14.33
CA VAL A 659 15.07 -22.98 -14.39
C VAL A 659 14.23 -22.02 -15.23
N CYS A 660 14.50 -20.70 -15.16
CA CYS A 660 13.89 -19.73 -16.06
C CYS A 660 14.21 -20.07 -17.52
N TYR A 661 15.48 -20.34 -17.84
CA TYR A 661 15.91 -20.72 -19.17
C TYR A 661 15.20 -21.98 -19.67
N ASP A 662 15.19 -23.07 -18.90
CA ASP A 662 14.61 -24.34 -19.35
C ASP A 662 13.09 -24.24 -19.57
N LYS A 663 12.39 -23.40 -18.79
CA LYS A 663 10.94 -23.14 -18.97
C LYS A 663 10.66 -22.16 -20.12
N VAL A 664 11.54 -21.21 -20.42
CA VAL A 664 11.48 -20.37 -21.63
C VAL A 664 11.71 -21.23 -22.88
N LEU A 665 12.81 -22.01 -22.91
CA LEU A 665 13.21 -22.85 -24.03
C LEU A 665 12.08 -23.81 -24.44
N LYS A 666 11.43 -24.47 -23.47
CA LYS A 666 10.30 -25.38 -23.71
C LYS A 666 9.12 -24.72 -24.44
N GLN A 667 8.88 -23.42 -24.22
CA GLN A 667 7.80 -22.67 -24.90
C GLN A 667 8.25 -22.23 -26.30
N VAL A 668 9.48 -21.73 -26.44
CA VAL A 668 10.05 -21.32 -27.73
C VAL A 668 10.20 -22.50 -28.69
N GLN A 669 10.60 -23.69 -28.20
CA GLN A 669 10.61 -24.95 -28.96
C GLN A 669 9.23 -25.37 -29.47
N ALA A 670 8.15 -24.96 -28.79
CA ALA A 670 6.77 -25.18 -29.21
C ALA A 670 6.24 -24.06 -30.13
N GLY A 671 7.11 -23.14 -30.59
CA GLY A 671 6.77 -22.02 -31.48
C GLY A 671 6.18 -20.80 -30.77
N TYR A 672 6.15 -20.78 -29.44
CA TYR A 672 5.45 -19.76 -28.66
C TYR A 672 6.35 -18.62 -28.19
N GLN A 673 5.77 -17.42 -28.11
CA GLN A 673 6.40 -16.26 -27.50
C GLN A 673 6.21 -16.25 -25.98
N VAL A 674 7.22 -15.75 -25.27
CA VAL A 674 7.30 -15.76 -23.81
C VAL A 674 7.54 -14.36 -23.27
N MET A 675 6.82 -13.97 -22.21
CA MET A 675 7.21 -12.84 -21.36
C MET A 675 7.84 -13.34 -20.07
N VAL A 676 8.97 -12.77 -19.67
CA VAL A 676 9.64 -13.05 -18.39
C VAL A 676 9.54 -11.80 -17.52
N PHE A 677 8.75 -11.88 -16.45
CA PHE A 677 8.56 -10.81 -15.49
C PHE A 677 9.61 -10.88 -14.38
N VAL A 678 10.25 -9.75 -14.11
CA VAL A 678 11.31 -9.54 -13.11
C VAL A 678 11.05 -8.27 -12.30
N HIS A 679 11.71 -8.14 -11.16
CA HIS A 679 11.35 -7.15 -10.13
C HIS A 679 12.18 -5.86 -10.20
N ALA A 680 13.42 -5.96 -10.67
CA ALA A 680 14.33 -4.82 -10.82
C ALA A 680 14.45 -4.36 -12.28
N ARG A 681 14.72 -3.05 -12.49
CA ARG A 681 14.93 -2.48 -13.83
C ARG A 681 16.18 -3.08 -14.48
N ASN A 682 17.28 -3.09 -13.72
CA ASN A 682 18.56 -3.64 -14.18
C ASN A 682 18.50 -5.17 -14.36
N GLU A 683 17.62 -5.86 -13.62
CA GLU A 683 17.41 -7.29 -13.82
C GLU A 683 16.78 -7.64 -15.17
N THR A 684 16.00 -6.74 -15.80
CA THR A 684 15.48 -7.00 -17.16
C THR A 684 16.61 -7.25 -18.15
N VAL A 685 17.64 -6.40 -18.09
CA VAL A 685 18.85 -6.48 -18.91
C VAL A 685 19.69 -7.69 -18.51
N ARG A 686 20.00 -7.86 -17.21
CA ARG A 686 20.81 -8.97 -16.69
C ARG A 686 20.21 -10.32 -17.11
N THR A 687 18.90 -10.50 -16.88
CA THR A 687 18.20 -11.75 -17.19
C THR A 687 18.12 -11.99 -18.70
N ALA A 688 17.80 -10.99 -19.52
CA ALA A 688 17.74 -11.15 -20.97
C ALA A 688 19.11 -11.58 -21.56
N LEU A 689 20.20 -10.95 -21.10
CA LEU A 689 21.55 -11.31 -21.52
C LEU A 689 21.97 -12.70 -21.00
N THR A 690 21.67 -13.06 -19.75
CA THR A 690 21.95 -14.41 -19.23
C THR A 690 21.18 -15.49 -20.00
N LEU A 691 19.93 -15.24 -20.38
CA LEU A 691 19.15 -16.18 -21.19
C LEU A 691 19.74 -16.35 -22.61
N ALA A 692 20.20 -15.27 -23.24
CA ALA A 692 20.88 -15.31 -24.54
C ALA A 692 22.26 -16.01 -24.46
N GLU A 693 23.02 -15.80 -23.38
CA GLU A 693 24.30 -16.48 -23.14
C GLU A 693 24.11 -17.97 -22.85
N LEU A 694 23.07 -18.36 -22.09
CA LEU A 694 22.69 -19.77 -21.91
C LEU A 694 22.25 -20.43 -23.24
N ALA A 695 21.50 -19.72 -24.09
CA ALA A 695 21.16 -20.22 -25.43
C ALA A 695 22.40 -20.45 -26.30
N ARG A 696 23.37 -19.53 -26.24
CA ARG A 696 24.63 -19.62 -26.98
C ARG A 696 25.51 -20.78 -26.47
N ASN A 697 25.58 -20.97 -25.16
CA ASN A 697 26.40 -22.00 -24.52
C ASN A 697 25.80 -23.42 -24.64
N LYS A 698 24.47 -23.56 -24.73
CA LYS A 698 23.78 -24.83 -25.00
C LYS A 698 23.63 -25.15 -26.49
N GLY A 699 23.85 -24.18 -27.38
CA GLY A 699 23.69 -24.33 -28.84
C GLY A 699 22.27 -24.07 -29.35
N ASP A 700 21.36 -23.63 -28.49
CA ASP A 700 19.93 -23.39 -28.77
C ASP A 700 19.64 -22.07 -29.52
N SER A 701 20.63 -21.19 -29.74
CA SER A 701 20.42 -19.82 -30.29
C SER A 701 19.51 -19.73 -31.52
N ALA A 702 19.57 -20.72 -32.43
CA ALA A 702 18.77 -20.76 -33.65
C ALA A 702 17.25 -20.89 -33.41
N LEU A 703 16.82 -21.30 -32.20
CA LEU A 703 15.42 -21.36 -31.79
C LEU A 703 14.86 -19.97 -31.41
N PHE A 704 15.74 -19.05 -31.00
CA PHE A 704 15.37 -17.70 -30.56
C PHE A 704 15.44 -16.69 -31.71
N THR A 705 16.31 -16.90 -32.70
CA THR A 705 16.45 -15.99 -33.85
C THR A 705 15.17 -15.96 -34.71
N PRO A 706 14.60 -14.77 -35.01
CA PRO A 706 13.40 -14.67 -35.83
C PRO A 706 13.66 -14.97 -37.31
N GLU A 707 12.60 -15.32 -38.04
CA GLU A 707 12.63 -15.54 -39.48
C GLU A 707 13.13 -14.30 -40.23
N GLN A 708 14.03 -14.50 -41.18
CA GLN A 708 14.71 -13.44 -41.93
C GLN A 708 13.85 -12.87 -43.07
N ASN A 709 12.69 -12.36 -42.69
CA ASN A 709 11.67 -11.83 -43.59
C ASN A 709 11.89 -10.32 -43.83
N ARG A 710 11.33 -9.76 -44.92
CA ARG A 710 11.47 -8.33 -45.24
C ARG A 710 11.05 -7.40 -44.08
N SER A 711 9.99 -7.77 -43.35
CA SER A 711 9.53 -7.07 -42.14
C SER A 711 10.62 -7.01 -41.06
N TYR A 712 11.33 -8.12 -40.82
CA TYR A 712 12.44 -8.15 -39.86
C TYR A 712 13.60 -7.25 -40.30
N GLY A 713 13.93 -7.23 -41.60
CA GLY A 713 14.96 -6.34 -42.14
C GLY A 713 14.65 -4.85 -41.98
N ASP A 714 13.37 -4.46 -41.99
CA ASP A 714 12.95 -3.08 -41.71
C ASP A 714 12.83 -2.81 -40.19
N ALA A 715 12.44 -3.81 -39.39
CA ALA A 715 12.47 -3.74 -37.93
C ALA A 715 13.91 -3.55 -37.37
N GLN A 716 14.89 -4.29 -37.91
CA GLN A 716 16.31 -4.17 -37.57
C GLN A 716 16.85 -2.76 -37.83
N LYS A 717 16.51 -2.15 -38.98
CA LYS A 717 16.86 -0.75 -39.30
C LYS A 717 16.21 0.26 -38.35
N ALA A 718 15.01 -0.03 -37.84
CA ALA A 718 14.35 0.81 -36.85
C ALA A 718 15.02 0.69 -35.47
N MET A 719 15.27 -0.54 -35.00
CA MET A 719 15.96 -0.79 -33.72
C MET A 719 17.37 -0.20 -33.72
N ALA A 720 18.11 -0.27 -34.83
CA ALA A 720 19.45 0.32 -34.96
C ALA A 720 19.53 1.81 -34.60
N ARG A 721 18.41 2.56 -34.77
CA ARG A 721 18.29 3.99 -34.43
C ARG A 721 18.08 4.26 -32.94
N SER A 722 17.79 3.25 -32.13
CA SER A 722 17.67 3.40 -30.67
C SER A 722 18.99 3.91 -30.07
N ARG A 723 18.89 4.74 -29.03
CA ARG A 723 20.05 5.13 -28.21
C ARG A 723 20.46 4.01 -27.24
N ASN A 724 19.55 3.09 -26.91
CA ASN A 724 19.86 1.98 -26.01
C ASN A 724 20.72 0.93 -26.73
N LYS A 725 22.01 0.89 -26.40
CA LYS A 725 22.97 -0.09 -26.96
C LYS A 725 22.52 -1.53 -26.70
N GLN A 726 22.16 -1.85 -25.46
CA GLN A 726 21.83 -3.21 -25.02
C GLN A 726 20.60 -3.76 -25.76
N LEU A 727 19.58 -2.92 -25.97
CA LEU A 727 18.38 -3.28 -26.74
C LEU A 727 18.71 -3.66 -28.20
N ARG A 728 19.64 -2.96 -28.83
CA ARG A 728 20.07 -3.25 -30.22
C ARG A 728 20.82 -4.57 -30.33
N GLU A 729 21.60 -4.92 -29.31
CA GLU A 729 22.36 -6.17 -29.26
C GLU A 729 21.41 -7.36 -29.02
N MET A 730 20.53 -7.26 -28.01
CA MET A 730 19.56 -8.32 -27.67
C MET A 730 18.54 -8.61 -28.78
N PHE A 731 18.13 -7.61 -29.56
CA PHE A 731 17.17 -7.79 -30.67
C PHE A 731 17.70 -8.73 -31.76
N LEU A 732 19.02 -8.85 -31.94
CA LEU A 732 19.63 -9.77 -32.90
C LEU A 732 19.56 -11.23 -32.43
N ASP A 733 19.72 -11.46 -31.13
CA ASP A 733 19.56 -12.78 -30.50
C ASP A 733 18.06 -13.17 -30.32
N GLY A 734 17.10 -12.32 -30.71
CA GLY A 734 15.66 -12.55 -30.60
C GLY A 734 15.01 -12.14 -29.27
N PHE A 735 15.77 -11.46 -28.41
CA PHE A 735 15.36 -11.00 -27.09
C PHE A 735 14.96 -9.51 -27.08
N GLY A 736 14.13 -9.12 -26.11
CA GLY A 736 13.78 -7.72 -25.86
C GLY A 736 13.65 -7.43 -24.36
N ILE A 737 13.72 -6.14 -24.02
CA ILE A 737 13.52 -5.62 -22.65
C ILE A 737 12.38 -4.60 -22.63
N HIS A 738 11.59 -4.56 -21.55
CA HIS A 738 10.59 -3.50 -21.33
C HIS A 738 10.41 -3.17 -19.85
N HIS A 739 10.73 -1.93 -19.48
CA HIS A 739 10.46 -1.40 -18.15
C HIS A 739 9.99 0.05 -18.25
N ALA A 740 9.25 0.53 -17.25
CA ALA A 740 8.89 1.96 -17.15
C ALA A 740 10.12 2.88 -17.28
N GLY A 741 11.30 2.39 -16.86
CA GLY A 741 12.58 3.04 -17.05
C GLY A 741 13.21 2.92 -18.45
N MET A 742 12.40 3.04 -19.51
CA MET A 742 12.87 3.14 -20.88
C MET A 742 12.20 4.32 -21.58
N LEU A 743 12.90 4.93 -22.54
CA LEU A 743 12.33 5.97 -23.41
C LEU A 743 11.06 5.44 -24.08
N ARG A 744 10.02 6.28 -24.15
CA ARG A 744 8.72 5.89 -24.73
C ARG A 744 8.86 5.44 -26.19
N GLN A 745 9.80 6.01 -26.93
CA GLN A 745 10.10 5.60 -28.31
C GLN A 745 10.61 4.15 -28.38
N ASP A 746 11.54 3.77 -27.50
CA ASP A 746 12.07 2.40 -27.44
C ASP A 746 11.01 1.39 -27.00
N ARG A 747 10.18 1.75 -26.01
CA ARG A 747 9.04 0.91 -25.57
C ARG A 747 8.06 0.64 -26.70
N ASN A 748 7.64 1.69 -27.42
CA ASN A 748 6.75 1.53 -28.58
C ASN A 748 7.34 0.60 -29.67
N LEU A 749 8.67 0.62 -29.88
CA LEU A 749 9.34 -0.29 -30.82
C LEU A 749 9.34 -1.75 -30.32
N VAL A 750 9.64 -1.97 -29.04
CA VAL A 750 9.60 -3.31 -28.41
C VAL A 750 8.20 -3.90 -28.42
N GLU A 751 7.19 -3.11 -28.02
CA GLU A 751 5.78 -3.51 -28.02
C GLU A 751 5.32 -3.93 -29.42
N LYS A 752 5.66 -3.12 -30.44
CA LYS A 752 5.38 -3.41 -31.85
C LYS A 752 6.07 -4.71 -32.31
N TYR A 753 7.39 -4.83 -32.13
CA TYR A 753 8.14 -5.96 -32.67
C TYR A 753 7.99 -7.26 -31.88
N PHE A 754 7.47 -7.20 -30.65
CA PHE A 754 6.90 -8.37 -29.98
C PHE A 754 5.54 -8.75 -30.59
N ALA A 755 4.62 -7.80 -30.82
CA ALA A 755 3.33 -8.10 -31.46
C ALA A 755 3.47 -8.66 -32.90
N GLU A 756 4.49 -8.21 -33.66
CA GLU A 756 4.82 -8.73 -35.00
C GLU A 756 5.60 -10.07 -34.99
N GLY A 757 5.92 -10.62 -33.81
CA GLY A 757 6.57 -11.94 -33.69
C GLY A 757 8.09 -11.97 -33.93
N HIS A 758 8.72 -10.79 -34.08
CA HIS A 758 10.17 -10.64 -34.27
C HIS A 758 10.96 -10.81 -32.97
N ILE A 759 10.38 -10.46 -31.81
CA ILE A 759 10.94 -10.77 -30.49
C ILE A 759 10.25 -12.04 -29.97
N LYS A 760 11.03 -13.08 -29.64
CA LYS A 760 10.53 -14.36 -29.10
C LYS A 760 10.40 -14.32 -27.58
N VAL A 761 11.34 -13.65 -26.90
CA VAL A 761 11.39 -13.55 -25.44
C VAL A 761 11.49 -12.08 -25.03
N LEU A 762 10.52 -11.61 -24.26
CA LEU A 762 10.47 -10.25 -23.72
C LEU A 762 10.63 -10.26 -22.20
N VAL A 763 11.74 -9.73 -21.70
CA VAL A 763 11.97 -9.59 -20.26
C VAL A 763 11.48 -8.22 -19.79
N CYS A 764 10.62 -8.18 -18.77
CA CYS A 764 9.92 -6.95 -18.40
C CYS A 764 9.62 -6.82 -16.91
N THR A 765 9.31 -5.60 -16.46
CA THR A 765 8.80 -5.37 -15.08
C THR A 765 7.27 -5.37 -15.05
N ALA A 766 6.68 -5.63 -13.88
CA ALA A 766 5.23 -5.71 -13.67
C ALA A 766 4.43 -4.51 -14.25
N THR A 767 5.06 -3.34 -14.37
CA THR A 767 4.50 -2.15 -15.05
C THR A 767 3.96 -2.41 -16.47
N LEU A 768 4.49 -3.38 -17.22
CA LEU A 768 3.94 -3.77 -18.53
C LEU A 768 2.55 -4.41 -18.39
N ALA A 769 2.34 -5.25 -17.37
CA ALA A 769 1.08 -5.94 -17.15
C ALA A 769 -0.08 -4.97 -16.87
N TRP A 770 0.21 -3.84 -16.22
CA TRP A 770 -0.75 -2.75 -15.98
C TRP A 770 -0.89 -1.79 -17.17
N GLY A 771 0.23 -1.40 -17.80
CA GLY A 771 0.25 -0.25 -18.72
C GLY A 771 -0.05 -0.53 -20.20
N VAL A 772 0.07 -1.77 -20.69
CA VAL A 772 0.01 -2.09 -22.13
C VAL A 772 -0.82 -3.34 -22.40
N ASN A 773 -1.68 -3.30 -23.42
CA ASN A 773 -2.44 -4.49 -23.85
C ASN A 773 -1.65 -5.41 -24.80
N LEU A 774 -0.55 -5.96 -24.30
CA LEU A 774 0.34 -6.86 -25.04
C LEU A 774 0.26 -8.30 -24.46
N PRO A 775 -0.44 -9.24 -25.11
CA PRO A 775 -0.49 -10.64 -24.67
C PRO A 775 0.64 -11.49 -25.26
N ALA A 776 0.98 -12.57 -24.56
CA ALA A 776 1.89 -13.64 -25.01
C ALA A 776 1.25 -15.01 -24.76
N HIS A 777 1.72 -16.09 -25.39
CA HIS A 777 1.18 -17.44 -25.08
C HIS A 777 1.54 -17.85 -23.64
N ALA A 778 2.81 -17.65 -23.27
CA ALA A 778 3.33 -17.96 -21.93
C ALA A 778 3.86 -16.72 -21.21
N VAL A 779 3.66 -16.67 -19.90
CA VAL A 779 4.32 -15.72 -18.99
C VAL A 779 5.05 -16.48 -17.88
N ILE A 780 6.20 -15.96 -17.45
CA ILE A 780 7.02 -16.54 -16.39
C ILE A 780 7.40 -15.42 -15.43
N ILE A 781 7.02 -15.54 -14.16
CA ILE A 781 7.48 -14.65 -13.08
C ILE A 781 8.76 -15.27 -12.52
N LYS A 782 9.90 -14.58 -12.63
CA LYS A 782 11.21 -15.05 -12.16
C LYS A 782 11.56 -14.35 -10.84
N GLY A 783 11.64 -15.13 -9.76
CA GLY A 783 11.72 -14.58 -8.41
C GLY A 783 10.39 -13.98 -7.97
N THR A 784 10.21 -13.73 -6.68
CA THR A 784 8.96 -13.17 -6.13
C THR A 784 9.20 -12.18 -4.99
N GLN A 785 10.37 -11.56 -4.94
CA GLN A 785 10.74 -10.57 -3.93
C GLN A 785 10.96 -9.21 -4.62
N LEU A 786 10.22 -8.21 -4.15
CA LEU A 786 10.34 -6.80 -4.52
C LEU A 786 11.13 -6.08 -3.41
N TYR A 787 11.95 -5.08 -3.74
CA TYR A 787 12.51 -4.20 -2.72
C TYR A 787 11.53 -3.05 -2.43
N ASP A 788 10.94 -3.03 -1.23
CA ASP A 788 10.08 -1.93 -0.79
C ASP A 788 10.96 -0.76 -0.34
N ALA A 789 11.01 0.29 -1.16
CA ALA A 789 11.76 1.50 -0.85
C ALA A 789 11.27 2.19 0.44
N LYS A 790 9.96 2.19 0.72
CA LYS A 790 9.36 2.84 1.90
C LYS A 790 9.68 2.07 3.18
N ARG A 791 9.54 0.74 3.15
CA ARG A 791 9.79 -0.13 4.32
C ARG A 791 11.26 -0.54 4.49
N GLY A 792 12.12 -0.24 3.52
CA GLY A 792 13.56 -0.51 3.58
C GLY A 792 13.96 -1.99 3.40
N GLN A 793 12.99 -2.87 3.18
CA GLN A 793 13.14 -4.33 3.21
C GLN A 793 12.61 -4.98 1.92
N PHE A 794 12.94 -6.25 1.70
CA PHE A 794 12.31 -7.04 0.64
C PHE A 794 10.91 -7.49 1.08
N VAL A 795 9.93 -7.37 0.19
CA VAL A 795 8.54 -7.79 0.38
C VAL A 795 8.15 -8.81 -0.70
N ASP A 796 7.21 -9.69 -0.37
CA ASP A 796 6.65 -10.64 -1.33
C ASP A 796 5.79 -9.96 -2.40
N LEU A 797 5.81 -10.50 -3.62
CA LEU A 797 5.05 -10.02 -4.77
C LEU A 797 3.54 -10.10 -4.52
N GLY A 798 2.83 -8.98 -4.74
CA GLY A 798 1.39 -8.90 -4.54
C GLY A 798 0.60 -9.88 -5.44
N ILE A 799 -0.44 -10.52 -4.87
CA ILE A 799 -1.32 -11.43 -5.62
C ILE A 799 -2.02 -10.74 -6.79
N LEU A 800 -2.26 -9.43 -6.70
CA LEU A 800 -2.83 -8.62 -7.78
C LEU A 800 -1.88 -8.51 -8.97
N ASP A 801 -0.58 -8.28 -8.74
CA ASP A 801 0.44 -8.29 -9.80
C ASP A 801 0.57 -9.67 -10.42
N VAL A 802 0.60 -10.74 -9.62
CA VAL A 802 0.60 -12.12 -10.11
C VAL A 802 -0.60 -12.37 -11.03
N MET A 803 -1.81 -11.99 -10.61
CA MET A 803 -3.02 -12.14 -11.40
C MET A 803 -3.02 -11.29 -12.68
N GLN A 804 -2.51 -10.06 -12.64
CA GLN A 804 -2.48 -9.18 -13.81
C GLN A 804 -1.39 -9.58 -14.81
N ILE A 805 -0.24 -10.07 -14.34
CA ILE A 805 0.80 -10.71 -15.16
C ILE A 805 0.24 -11.98 -15.81
N PHE A 806 -0.39 -12.87 -15.03
CA PHE A 806 -1.06 -14.06 -15.54
C PHE A 806 -2.24 -13.71 -16.48
N GLY A 807 -2.80 -12.51 -16.36
CA GLY A 807 -3.74 -11.91 -17.31
C GLY A 807 -3.19 -11.71 -18.73
N ARG A 808 -1.88 -11.69 -18.91
CA ARG A 808 -1.21 -11.54 -20.22
C ARG A 808 -0.93 -12.86 -20.95
N ALA A 809 -1.13 -14.02 -20.30
CA ALA A 809 -0.92 -15.35 -20.90
C ALA A 809 -2.12 -15.85 -21.73
N GLY A 810 -1.87 -16.38 -22.93
CA GLY A 810 -2.87 -16.82 -23.90
C GLY A 810 -3.44 -15.66 -24.72
N ARG A 811 -3.02 -15.55 -25.98
CA ARG A 811 -3.45 -14.53 -26.95
C ARG A 811 -4.84 -14.90 -27.49
N PRO A 812 -5.89 -14.09 -27.28
CA PRO A 812 -7.22 -14.37 -27.84
C PRO A 812 -7.18 -14.57 -29.35
N GLN A 813 -7.99 -15.48 -29.87
CA GLN A 813 -8.06 -15.91 -31.29
C GLN A 813 -6.84 -16.70 -31.83
N PHE A 814 -5.66 -16.62 -31.21
CA PHE A 814 -4.47 -17.36 -31.64
C PHE A 814 -4.19 -18.62 -30.82
N ASP A 815 -4.34 -18.53 -29.50
CA ASP A 815 -3.93 -19.58 -28.57
C ASP A 815 -5.14 -20.34 -28.00
N SER A 816 -5.05 -21.67 -27.90
CA SER A 816 -6.11 -22.53 -27.36
C SER A 816 -6.11 -22.60 -25.82
N PHE A 817 -4.96 -22.39 -25.20
CA PHE A 817 -4.78 -22.14 -23.77
C PHE A 817 -3.59 -21.17 -23.59
N GLY A 818 -3.47 -20.56 -22.41
CA GLY A 818 -2.30 -19.79 -21.99
C GLY A 818 -1.60 -20.48 -20.82
N HIS A 819 -0.34 -20.14 -20.59
CA HIS A 819 0.45 -20.73 -19.51
C HIS A 819 1.12 -19.66 -18.62
N GLY A 820 0.89 -19.71 -17.31
CA GLY A 820 1.54 -18.84 -16.33
C GLY A 820 2.45 -19.63 -15.39
N THR A 821 3.73 -19.29 -15.35
CA THR A 821 4.71 -19.90 -14.44
C THR A 821 5.11 -18.91 -13.35
N ILE A 822 5.21 -19.35 -12.09
CA ILE A 822 5.90 -18.63 -11.01
C ILE A 822 7.14 -19.44 -10.62
N ILE A 823 8.30 -18.80 -10.61
CA ILE A 823 9.53 -19.33 -10.04
C ILE A 823 9.81 -18.55 -8.75
N THR A 824 9.83 -19.24 -7.63
CA THR A 824 9.99 -18.68 -6.27
C THR A 824 10.92 -19.57 -5.45
N THR A 825 11.22 -19.21 -4.20
CA THR A 825 12.00 -20.04 -3.28
C THR A 825 11.11 -21.15 -2.68
N HIS A 826 11.69 -22.28 -2.26
CA HIS A 826 10.90 -23.44 -1.82
C HIS A 826 10.00 -23.17 -0.60
N ASP A 827 10.43 -22.33 0.33
CA ASP A 827 9.60 -21.87 1.47
C ASP A 827 8.34 -21.11 1.00
N LYS A 828 8.50 -20.25 0.00
CA LYS A 828 7.43 -19.43 -0.58
C LYS A 828 6.53 -20.18 -1.56
N LEU A 829 6.92 -21.36 -2.05
CA LEU A 829 6.08 -22.19 -2.94
C LEU A 829 4.69 -22.45 -2.34
N SER A 830 4.66 -22.78 -1.05
CA SER A 830 3.42 -22.99 -0.29
C SER A 830 2.59 -21.71 -0.17
N HIS A 831 3.25 -20.56 0.02
CA HIS A 831 2.61 -19.25 0.14
C HIS A 831 1.91 -18.84 -1.15
N TYR A 832 2.60 -18.82 -2.30
CA TYR A 832 2.00 -18.42 -3.58
C TYR A 832 0.92 -19.37 -4.07
N LEU A 833 1.08 -20.68 -3.85
CA LEU A 833 0.01 -21.65 -4.10
C LEU A 833 -1.19 -21.41 -3.17
N SER A 834 -0.97 -21.01 -1.92
CA SER A 834 -2.04 -20.61 -1.02
C SER A 834 -2.73 -19.32 -1.46
N LEU A 835 -2.01 -18.29 -1.94
CA LEU A 835 -2.61 -17.04 -2.43
C LEU A 835 -3.42 -17.22 -3.72
N MET A 836 -3.01 -18.13 -4.61
CA MET A 836 -3.75 -18.42 -5.84
C MET A 836 -4.96 -19.34 -5.61
N THR A 837 -5.07 -20.00 -4.45
CA THR A 837 -6.21 -20.86 -4.07
C THR A 837 -7.11 -20.25 -2.98
N ARG A 838 -6.57 -19.34 -2.16
CA ARG A 838 -7.26 -18.51 -1.18
C ARG A 838 -7.36 -17.10 -1.74
N GLN A 839 -8.52 -16.75 -2.28
CA GLN A 839 -8.87 -15.38 -2.62
C GLN A 839 -8.65 -14.43 -1.42
N ASN A 840 -7.65 -13.55 -1.48
CA ASN A 840 -7.39 -12.52 -0.47
C ASN A 840 -8.49 -11.44 -0.47
N PRO A 841 -9.09 -11.09 0.69
CA PRO A 841 -10.09 -10.02 0.79
C PRO A 841 -9.53 -8.68 0.28
N ILE A 842 -10.31 -7.95 -0.52
CA ILE A 842 -10.03 -6.54 -0.82
C ILE A 842 -10.35 -5.75 0.45
N GLU A 843 -9.31 -5.24 1.11
CA GLU A 843 -9.41 -4.32 2.26
C GLU A 843 -9.03 -2.90 1.84
N SER A 844 -9.68 -1.88 2.42
CA SER A 844 -9.41 -0.46 2.19
C SER A 844 -8.08 -0.02 2.84
N GLN A 845 -7.35 0.88 2.16
CA GLN A 845 -6.15 1.56 2.65
C GLN A 845 -6.41 3.01 3.13
N PHE A 846 -7.68 3.46 3.22
CA PHE A 846 -8.06 4.88 3.34
C PHE A 846 -7.49 5.60 4.56
N THR A 847 -7.27 4.89 5.67
CA THR A 847 -6.68 5.42 6.91
C THR A 847 -5.38 6.21 6.66
N ASN A 848 -4.55 5.74 5.73
CA ASN A 848 -3.26 6.35 5.37
C ASN A 848 -3.40 7.70 4.60
N SER A 849 -4.61 8.14 4.28
CA SER A 849 -4.89 9.38 3.54
C SER A 849 -6.14 10.12 4.04
N LEU A 850 -6.73 9.68 5.16
CA LEU A 850 -7.94 10.27 5.75
C LEU A 850 -7.77 11.79 5.97
N ILE A 851 -6.61 12.22 6.49
CA ILE A 851 -6.26 13.61 6.81
C ILE A 851 -6.26 14.49 5.54
N ASP A 852 -5.48 14.11 4.52
CA ASP A 852 -5.35 14.86 3.26
C ASP A 852 -6.66 14.88 2.43
N ASN A 853 -7.51 13.86 2.60
CA ASN A 853 -8.82 13.77 1.96
C ASN A 853 -9.88 14.58 2.73
N LEU A 854 -9.87 14.57 4.06
CA LEU A 854 -10.76 15.37 4.91
C LEU A 854 -10.52 16.88 4.67
N ASN A 855 -9.26 17.31 4.62
CA ASN A 855 -8.92 18.68 4.24
C ASN A 855 -9.51 19.06 2.86
N ALA A 856 -9.51 18.14 1.90
CA ALA A 856 -10.05 18.42 0.57
C ALA A 856 -11.56 18.68 0.57
N GLU A 857 -12.34 17.88 1.30
CA GLU A 857 -13.79 18.07 1.41
C GLU A 857 -14.14 19.33 2.22
N ILE A 858 -13.35 19.68 3.24
CA ILE A 858 -13.48 20.93 4.00
C ILE A 858 -13.10 22.14 3.11
N SER A 859 -12.04 22.05 2.31
CA SER A 859 -11.64 23.08 1.34
C SER A 859 -12.63 23.28 0.20
N LEU A 860 -13.35 22.23 -0.21
CA LEU A 860 -14.47 22.30 -1.14
C LEU A 860 -15.74 22.90 -0.51
N GLY A 861 -15.78 23.09 0.81
CA GLY A 861 -17.00 23.51 1.52
C GLY A 861 -18.09 22.43 1.55
N THR A 862 -17.76 21.18 1.20
CA THR A 862 -18.69 20.04 1.29
C THR A 862 -18.80 19.51 2.72
N VAL A 863 -17.79 19.74 3.56
CA VAL A 863 -17.79 19.40 4.98
C VAL A 863 -17.57 20.69 5.76
N THR A 864 -18.53 21.05 6.63
CA THR A 864 -18.47 22.26 7.48
C THR A 864 -18.45 21.94 8.98
N ASN A 865 -18.70 20.69 9.35
CA ASN A 865 -18.70 20.21 10.75
C ASN A 865 -18.39 18.70 10.83
N THR A 866 -18.19 18.21 12.05
CA THR A 866 -17.87 16.80 12.34
C THR A 866 -18.98 15.83 11.94
N GLU A 867 -20.27 16.18 12.09
CA GLU A 867 -21.38 15.31 11.63
C GLU A 867 -21.35 15.11 10.10
N GLU A 868 -21.09 16.18 9.34
CA GLU A 868 -20.95 16.14 7.90
C GLU A 868 -19.71 15.35 7.44
N ALA A 869 -18.64 15.35 8.24
CA ALA A 869 -17.46 14.53 8.01
C ALA A 869 -17.70 13.05 8.33
N VAL A 870 -18.44 12.74 9.40
CA VAL A 870 -18.90 11.38 9.75
C VAL A 870 -19.87 10.83 8.69
N ARG A 871 -20.73 11.68 8.11
CA ARG A 871 -21.57 11.34 6.96
C ARG A 871 -20.75 11.09 5.70
N TRP A 872 -19.79 11.95 5.36
CA TRP A 872 -18.85 11.74 4.24
C TRP A 872 -18.10 10.42 4.35
N LEU A 873 -17.50 10.14 5.53
CA LEU A 873 -16.75 8.92 5.76
C LEU A 873 -17.64 7.67 5.64
N SER A 874 -18.95 7.78 5.84
CA SER A 874 -19.94 6.71 5.61
C SER A 874 -20.11 6.33 4.12
N TYR A 875 -19.58 7.12 3.18
CA TYR A 875 -19.57 6.79 1.74
C TYR A 875 -18.29 6.10 1.25
N SER A 876 -17.28 5.96 2.11
CA SER A 876 -16.01 5.25 1.82
C SER A 876 -16.18 3.73 1.70
N TYR A 877 -15.18 3.04 1.13
CA TYR A 877 -15.07 1.58 1.19
C TYR A 877 -14.56 1.14 2.57
N MET A 878 -13.70 1.96 3.20
CA MET A 878 -13.29 1.83 4.60
C MET A 878 -14.48 1.61 5.53
N TYR A 879 -15.54 2.42 5.44
CA TYR A 879 -16.73 2.25 6.27
C TYR A 879 -17.42 0.90 6.09
N VAL A 880 -17.58 0.46 4.84
CA VAL A 880 -18.16 -0.86 4.54
C VAL A 880 -17.27 -1.97 5.13
N ARG A 881 -15.94 -1.84 5.04
CA ARG A 881 -15.00 -2.87 5.52
C ARG A 881 -14.83 -2.89 7.04
N MET A 882 -14.81 -1.75 7.71
CA MET A 882 -14.84 -1.66 9.18
C MET A 882 -16.05 -2.42 9.76
N ARG A 883 -17.25 -2.26 9.17
CA ARG A 883 -18.46 -2.97 9.61
C ARG A 883 -18.52 -4.46 9.24
N LYS A 884 -17.63 -4.93 8.37
CA LYS A 884 -17.58 -6.32 7.88
C LYS A 884 -16.42 -7.13 8.46
N ASN A 885 -15.35 -6.46 8.88
CA ASN A 885 -14.12 -7.06 9.39
C ASN A 885 -13.45 -6.12 10.43
N PRO A 886 -14.13 -5.79 11.55
CA PRO A 886 -13.71 -4.74 12.47
C PRO A 886 -12.29 -4.95 13.03
N LEU A 887 -11.92 -6.19 13.32
CA LEU A 887 -10.60 -6.55 13.85
C LEU A 887 -9.43 -6.11 12.94
N VAL A 888 -9.59 -6.10 11.62
CA VAL A 888 -8.54 -5.63 10.69
C VAL A 888 -8.33 -4.11 10.76
N TYR A 889 -9.33 -3.38 11.24
CA TYR A 889 -9.27 -1.93 11.46
C TYR A 889 -8.95 -1.57 12.91
N GLY A 890 -8.53 -2.55 13.73
CA GLY A 890 -8.22 -2.36 15.15
C GLY A 890 -9.44 -2.27 16.07
N ILE A 891 -10.65 -2.42 15.53
CA ILE A 891 -11.92 -2.32 16.26
C ILE A 891 -12.22 -3.68 16.92
N PRO A 892 -12.32 -3.78 18.25
CA PRO A 892 -12.76 -5.00 18.91
C PRO A 892 -14.19 -5.36 18.49
N HIS A 893 -14.51 -6.67 18.41
CA HIS A 893 -15.89 -7.10 18.18
C HIS A 893 -16.87 -6.52 19.21
N THR A 894 -16.40 -6.33 20.46
CA THR A 894 -17.21 -5.79 21.55
C THR A 894 -17.77 -4.39 21.25
N PHE A 895 -16.96 -3.55 20.61
CA PHE A 895 -17.35 -2.19 20.23
C PHE A 895 -18.46 -2.20 19.17
N CYS A 896 -18.62 -3.30 18.42
CA CYS A 896 -19.64 -3.43 17.39
C CYS A 896 -21.01 -3.88 17.92
N GLU A 897 -21.11 -4.35 19.17
CA GLU A 897 -22.41 -4.59 19.82
C GLU A 897 -22.99 -3.28 20.38
N ASP A 898 -22.14 -2.45 20.99
CA ASP A 898 -22.53 -1.12 21.52
C ASP A 898 -22.68 -0.05 20.41
N ASP A 899 -21.84 -0.08 19.35
CA ASP A 899 -21.94 0.82 18.18
C ASP A 899 -22.05 0.05 16.84
N PRO A 900 -23.22 -0.54 16.52
CA PRO A 900 -23.43 -1.32 15.28
C PRO A 900 -23.32 -0.52 13.97
N HIS A 901 -23.29 0.82 14.07
CA HIS A 901 -23.15 1.75 12.96
C HIS A 901 -21.76 2.39 12.89
N LEU A 902 -20.87 2.13 13.86
CA LEU A 902 -19.53 2.72 14.04
C LEU A 902 -19.52 4.25 14.06
N GLU A 903 -20.59 4.87 14.56
CA GLU A 903 -20.78 6.33 14.58
C GLU A 903 -19.85 7.04 15.56
N HIS A 904 -19.70 6.52 16.78
CA HIS A 904 -18.72 7.03 17.75
C HIS A 904 -17.30 6.85 17.23
N HIS A 905 -16.98 5.67 16.69
CA HIS A 905 -15.64 5.41 16.15
C HIS A 905 -15.30 6.29 14.92
N ARG A 906 -16.28 6.56 14.04
CA ARG A 906 -16.08 7.53 12.95
C ARG A 906 -15.88 8.95 13.50
N LEU A 907 -16.60 9.35 14.54
CA LEU A 907 -16.44 10.66 15.17
C LEU A 907 -15.05 10.83 15.79
N GLU A 908 -14.52 9.81 16.46
CA GLU A 908 -13.14 9.78 16.98
C GLU A 908 -12.11 9.98 15.86
N LEU A 909 -12.18 9.16 14.79
CA LEU A 909 -11.27 9.23 13.64
C LEU A 909 -11.30 10.60 12.94
N ILE A 910 -12.50 11.18 12.79
CA ILE A 910 -12.70 12.51 12.20
C ILE A 910 -12.16 13.61 13.12
N THR A 911 -12.41 13.53 14.43
CA THR A 911 -11.97 14.52 15.41
C THR A 911 -10.44 14.56 15.47
N GLU A 912 -9.78 13.41 15.51
CA GLU A 912 -8.32 13.33 15.54
C GLU A 912 -7.69 13.83 14.22
N ALA A 913 -8.26 13.48 13.07
CA ALA A 913 -7.83 14.05 11.80
C ALA A 913 -8.03 15.57 11.73
N ALA A 914 -9.11 16.11 12.32
CA ALA A 914 -9.36 17.54 12.40
C ALA A 914 -8.35 18.27 13.32
N ARG A 915 -8.01 17.72 14.49
CA ARG A 915 -6.95 18.24 15.37
C ARG A 915 -5.61 18.34 14.66
N GLN A 916 -5.23 17.32 13.89
CA GLN A 916 -3.98 17.30 13.14
C GLN A 916 -3.96 18.35 12.01
N LEU A 917 -5.09 18.58 11.34
CA LEU A 917 -5.24 19.66 10.35
C LEU A 917 -5.23 21.07 10.97
N ASP A 918 -5.77 21.26 12.18
CA ASP A 918 -5.71 22.54 12.90
C ASP A 918 -4.29 22.84 13.40
N LYS A 919 -3.60 21.83 13.96
CA LYS A 919 -2.16 21.89 14.29
C LYS A 919 -1.31 22.31 13.07
N ALA A 920 -1.60 21.73 11.90
CA ALA A 920 -0.96 22.09 10.63
C ALA A 920 -1.46 23.43 10.02
N LYS A 921 -2.38 24.14 10.70
CA LYS A 921 -3.00 25.42 10.30
C LYS A 921 -3.78 25.36 8.97
N MET A 922 -4.16 24.16 8.53
CA MET A 922 -4.89 23.90 7.28
C MET A 922 -6.40 24.12 7.43
N ILE A 923 -6.93 23.90 8.64
CA ILE A 923 -8.30 24.28 9.02
C ILE A 923 -8.28 25.13 10.30
N ARG A 924 -9.44 25.63 10.68
CA ARG A 924 -9.79 25.99 12.06
C ARG A 924 -10.82 25.00 12.57
N PHE A 925 -10.53 24.31 13.67
CA PHE A 925 -11.43 23.35 14.30
C PHE A 925 -11.91 23.86 15.66
N GLU A 926 -13.22 24.02 15.82
CA GLU A 926 -13.83 24.39 17.11
C GLU A 926 -14.39 23.14 17.79
N GLU A 927 -13.58 22.49 18.62
CA GLU A 927 -13.88 21.17 19.21
C GLU A 927 -15.17 21.14 20.05
N HIS A 928 -15.53 22.27 20.67
CA HIS A 928 -16.77 22.41 21.47
C HIS A 928 -18.06 22.41 20.63
N THR A 929 -17.99 22.83 19.36
CA THR A 929 -19.16 23.01 18.49
C THR A 929 -19.15 22.06 17.29
N GLY A 930 -18.02 21.39 17.04
CA GLY A 930 -17.80 20.50 15.92
C GLY A 930 -17.56 21.20 14.58
N TYR A 931 -17.57 22.54 14.51
CA TYR A 931 -17.39 23.26 13.24
C TYR A 931 -15.93 23.25 12.75
N VAL A 932 -15.77 23.11 11.43
CA VAL A 932 -14.48 23.14 10.72
C VAL A 932 -14.50 24.15 9.58
N TYR A 933 -13.52 25.06 9.57
CA TYR A 933 -13.40 26.11 8.56
C TYR A 933 -12.07 25.97 7.80
N SER A 934 -12.10 25.87 6.47
CA SER A 934 -10.85 25.79 5.69
C SER A 934 -10.07 27.10 5.72
N THR A 935 -8.77 27.05 6.03
CA THR A 935 -7.87 28.20 5.83
C THR A 935 -7.40 28.26 4.38
N ASP A 936 -6.85 29.39 3.94
CA ASP A 936 -6.23 29.47 2.61
C ASP A 936 -5.06 28.49 2.44
N LEU A 937 -4.35 28.12 3.53
CA LEU A 937 -3.31 27.10 3.50
C LEU A 937 -3.89 25.70 3.20
N GLY A 938 -5.01 25.33 3.82
CA GLY A 938 -5.71 24.07 3.51
C GLY A 938 -6.25 24.04 2.08
N ARG A 939 -6.81 25.15 1.60
CA ARG A 939 -7.28 25.30 0.21
C ARG A 939 -6.16 25.12 -0.80
N ILE A 940 -5.01 25.77 -0.58
CA ILE A 940 -3.83 25.64 -1.46
C ILE A 940 -3.31 24.20 -1.43
N ALA A 941 -3.18 23.58 -0.25
CA ALA A 941 -2.74 22.19 -0.14
C ALA A 941 -3.68 21.21 -0.90
N SER A 942 -5.00 21.42 -0.82
CA SER A 942 -5.98 20.66 -1.61
C SER A 942 -5.83 20.90 -3.12
N ASN A 943 -5.76 22.17 -3.54
CA ASN A 943 -5.63 22.60 -4.95
C ASN A 943 -4.36 22.11 -5.65
N PHE A 944 -3.28 21.89 -4.90
CA PHE A 944 -1.98 21.42 -5.40
C PHE A 944 -1.62 20.00 -4.97
N TYR A 945 -2.52 19.29 -4.28
CA TYR A 945 -2.32 17.90 -3.86
C TYR A 945 -1.01 17.74 -3.05
N ILE A 946 -0.87 18.58 -2.02
CA ILE A 946 0.26 18.62 -1.08
C ILE A 946 -0.16 17.94 0.22
N LYS A 947 0.67 17.04 0.75
CA LYS A 947 0.40 16.35 2.03
C LYS A 947 0.42 17.31 3.22
N HIS A 948 -0.39 17.07 4.25
CA HIS A 948 -0.33 17.82 5.51
C HIS A 948 1.08 17.82 6.13
N ALA A 949 1.80 16.70 6.11
CA ALA A 949 3.18 16.62 6.60
C ALA A 949 4.15 17.53 5.82
N THR A 950 3.93 17.75 4.53
CA THR A 950 4.68 18.77 3.76
C THR A 950 4.26 20.18 4.17
N VAL A 951 2.98 20.40 4.52
CA VAL A 951 2.51 21.69 5.07
C VAL A 951 3.11 21.99 6.45
N GLU A 952 3.35 20.98 7.29
CA GLU A 952 4.12 21.14 8.54
C GLU A 952 5.56 21.61 8.26
N VAL A 953 6.28 20.95 7.34
CA VAL A 953 7.62 21.39 6.89
C VAL A 953 7.60 22.83 6.34
N ILE A 954 6.57 23.21 5.58
CA ILE A 954 6.40 24.59 5.10
C ILE A 954 6.18 25.56 6.28
N ASN A 955 5.33 25.21 7.25
CA ASN A 955 5.08 26.04 8.44
C ASN A 955 6.32 26.26 9.32
N GLU A 956 7.27 25.33 9.32
CA GLU A 956 8.52 25.41 10.07
C GLU A 956 9.64 26.15 9.30
N MET A 957 9.73 25.96 7.98
CA MET A 957 10.84 26.46 7.17
C MET A 957 10.57 27.78 6.42
N LEU A 958 9.31 28.18 6.22
CA LEU A 958 8.95 29.35 5.40
C LEU A 958 9.21 30.66 6.16
N GLN A 959 10.02 31.55 5.59
CA GLN A 959 10.37 32.86 6.15
C GLN A 959 9.97 33.99 5.21
N THR A 960 9.72 35.19 5.74
CA THR A 960 9.29 36.38 4.96
C THR A 960 10.28 36.82 3.89
N ALA A 961 11.56 36.45 4.04
CA ALA A 961 12.60 36.61 3.02
C ALA A 961 13.46 35.34 2.98
N MET A 962 13.44 34.64 1.85
CA MET A 962 14.25 33.45 1.58
C MET A 962 14.99 33.61 0.26
N THR A 963 16.24 33.14 0.16
CA THR A 963 16.97 33.10 -1.12
C THR A 963 16.45 31.96 -2.00
N GLU A 964 16.77 31.98 -3.30
CA GLU A 964 16.41 30.89 -4.22
C GLU A 964 16.99 29.54 -3.76
N GLY A 965 18.20 29.53 -3.17
CA GLY A 965 18.82 28.34 -2.58
C GLY A 965 18.12 27.85 -1.30
N ASP A 966 17.55 28.75 -0.50
CA ASP A 966 16.73 28.38 0.67
C ASP A 966 15.39 27.78 0.24
N ILE A 967 14.79 28.33 -0.82
CA ILE A 967 13.56 27.82 -1.42
C ILE A 967 13.78 26.43 -2.03
N PHE A 968 14.88 26.22 -2.78
CA PHE A 968 15.26 24.88 -3.25
C PHE A 968 15.45 23.90 -2.10
N ASN A 969 16.08 24.31 -1.00
CA ASN A 969 16.24 23.48 0.18
C ASN A 969 14.88 23.14 0.84
N LEU A 970 13.98 24.11 1.02
CA LEU A 970 12.64 23.88 1.56
C LEU A 970 11.85 22.89 0.67
N VAL A 971 11.84 23.11 -0.66
CA VAL A 971 11.19 22.18 -1.61
C VAL A 971 11.80 20.78 -1.51
N ALA A 972 13.13 20.66 -1.39
CA ALA A 972 13.80 19.37 -1.29
C ALA A 972 13.47 18.58 0.00
N ASN A 973 12.98 19.24 1.06
CA ASN A 973 12.54 18.61 2.31
C ASN A 973 11.07 18.14 2.30
N ALA A 974 10.33 18.33 1.19
CA ALA A 974 8.93 17.92 1.09
C ALA A 974 8.71 16.38 1.14
N GLN A 975 7.63 15.95 1.80
CA GLN A 975 7.28 14.54 2.03
C GLN A 975 6.82 13.79 0.76
N GLU A 976 6.66 14.49 -0.35
CA GLU A 976 6.58 13.95 -1.72
C GLU A 976 7.87 13.24 -2.15
N PHE A 977 9.02 13.58 -1.55
CA PHE A 977 10.34 13.08 -1.95
C PHE A 977 10.90 11.95 -1.08
N GLN A 978 10.24 11.61 0.03
CA GLN A 978 10.64 10.55 0.97
C GLN A 978 10.95 9.19 0.31
N GLN A 979 10.32 8.89 -0.82
CA GLN A 979 10.50 7.66 -1.58
C GLN A 979 11.75 7.63 -2.49
N ILE A 980 12.46 8.75 -2.64
CA ILE A 980 13.71 8.82 -3.40
C ILE A 980 14.85 8.29 -2.53
N LYS A 981 15.62 7.36 -3.07
CA LYS A 981 16.84 6.84 -2.45
C LYS A 981 18.08 7.30 -3.19
N VAL A 982 19.14 7.52 -2.42
CA VAL A 982 20.51 7.71 -2.91
C VAL A 982 21.10 6.33 -3.23
N ARG A 983 21.91 6.22 -4.30
CA ARG A 983 22.49 4.95 -4.76
C ARG A 983 23.98 5.12 -5.06
N ASP A 984 24.80 4.13 -4.67
CA ASP A 984 26.27 4.20 -4.79
C ASP A 984 26.75 4.39 -6.24
N ASP A 985 26.05 3.76 -7.20
CA ASP A 985 26.32 3.82 -8.63
C ASP A 985 25.89 5.13 -9.30
N GLU A 986 25.32 6.05 -8.53
CA GLU A 986 24.96 7.40 -8.96
C GLU A 986 25.90 8.47 -8.39
N MET A 987 26.84 8.12 -7.49
CA MET A 987 27.67 9.09 -6.77
C MET A 987 28.59 9.90 -7.68
N ASP A 988 29.37 9.24 -8.53
CA ASP A 988 30.29 9.91 -9.46
C ASP A 988 29.56 10.85 -10.43
N GLU A 989 28.32 10.50 -10.81
CA GLU A 989 27.49 11.37 -11.65
C GLU A 989 26.85 12.50 -10.83
N LEU A 990 26.41 12.27 -9.60
CA LEU A 990 25.89 13.33 -8.74
C LEU A 990 26.97 14.34 -8.34
N ASP A 991 28.24 13.94 -8.18
CA ASP A 991 29.38 14.86 -8.05
C ASP A 991 29.56 15.71 -9.32
N ARG A 992 29.50 15.07 -10.50
CA ARG A 992 29.57 15.76 -11.79
C ARG A 992 28.41 16.76 -11.94
N LEU A 993 27.18 16.36 -11.64
CA LEU A 993 25.98 17.21 -11.69
C LEU A 993 26.02 18.35 -10.65
N THR A 994 26.64 18.12 -9.49
CA THR A 994 26.89 19.18 -8.49
C THR A 994 27.90 20.22 -9.00
N SER A 995 28.90 19.79 -9.77
CA SER A 995 29.97 20.67 -10.28
C SER A 995 29.60 21.38 -11.59
N ASP A 996 28.93 20.66 -12.51
CA ASP A 996 28.57 21.15 -13.85
C ASP A 996 27.22 21.91 -13.86
N GLY A 997 26.30 21.54 -12.96
CA GLY A 997 24.86 21.79 -13.12
C GLY A 997 24.14 22.51 -11.99
N CYS A 998 24.80 22.75 -10.86
CA CYS A 998 24.21 23.42 -9.70
C CYS A 998 24.80 24.83 -9.53
N GLU A 999 24.05 25.84 -9.96
CA GLU A 999 24.40 27.27 -9.81
C GLU A 999 24.31 27.74 -8.34
N MET A 1000 23.65 26.98 -7.47
CA MET A 1000 23.42 27.31 -6.07
C MET A 1000 23.89 26.20 -5.11
N ILE A 1001 24.40 26.61 -3.94
CA ILE A 1001 24.95 25.71 -2.92
C ILE A 1001 23.92 24.66 -2.50
N VAL A 1002 24.23 23.39 -2.80
CA VAL A 1002 23.41 22.22 -2.43
C VAL A 1002 23.49 21.99 -0.92
N LYS A 1003 22.50 22.52 -0.19
CA LYS A 1003 22.26 22.16 1.22
C LYS A 1003 21.89 20.66 1.32
N GLY A 1004 22.42 19.98 2.33
CA GLY A 1004 22.17 18.55 2.61
C GLY A 1004 23.21 17.56 2.05
N GLY A 1005 23.91 17.89 0.96
CA GLY A 1005 24.95 17.03 0.37
C GLY A 1005 24.43 15.78 -0.38
N LYS A 1006 25.19 15.29 -1.36
CA LYS A 1006 24.78 14.22 -2.30
C LYS A 1006 24.34 12.89 -1.64
N GLU A 1007 24.85 12.60 -0.45
CA GLU A 1007 24.61 11.36 0.29
C GLU A 1007 23.21 11.30 0.93
N ASN A 1008 22.56 12.46 1.11
CA ASN A 1008 21.22 12.56 1.67
C ASN A 1008 20.15 12.77 0.57
N THR A 1009 18.97 12.18 0.75
CA THR A 1009 17.86 12.31 -0.22
C THR A 1009 17.54 13.76 -0.57
N HIS A 1010 17.49 14.67 0.41
CA HIS A 1010 17.21 16.09 0.17
C HIS A 1010 18.31 16.76 -0.68
N GLY A 1011 19.58 16.43 -0.45
CA GLY A 1011 20.68 16.94 -1.28
C GLY A 1011 20.63 16.39 -2.70
N LYS A 1012 20.37 15.08 -2.88
CA LYS A 1012 20.12 14.48 -4.21
C LYS A 1012 18.95 15.15 -4.93
N VAL A 1013 17.83 15.42 -4.24
CA VAL A 1013 16.67 16.12 -4.82
C VAL A 1013 17.04 17.52 -5.28
N ASN A 1014 17.80 18.26 -4.47
CA ASN A 1014 18.29 19.60 -4.80
C ASN A 1014 19.22 19.58 -6.04
N ILE A 1015 20.20 18.66 -6.10
CA ILE A 1015 21.10 18.48 -7.26
C ILE A 1015 20.29 18.22 -8.55
N LEU A 1016 19.34 17.29 -8.50
CA LEU A 1016 18.53 16.93 -9.66
C LEU A 1016 17.59 18.07 -10.09
N LEU A 1017 17.07 18.85 -9.14
CA LEU A 1017 16.19 19.98 -9.42
C LEU A 1017 16.95 21.15 -10.08
N GLN A 1018 18.17 21.44 -9.66
CA GLN A 1018 19.03 22.43 -10.32
C GLN A 1018 19.51 21.94 -11.70
N SER A 1019 20.01 20.71 -11.78
CA SER A 1019 20.45 20.08 -13.05
C SER A 1019 19.35 20.06 -14.12
N TYR A 1020 18.10 19.91 -13.70
CA TYR A 1020 16.91 19.99 -14.54
C TYR A 1020 16.69 21.38 -15.15
N VAL A 1021 16.93 22.46 -14.39
CA VAL A 1021 16.87 23.85 -14.88
C VAL A 1021 18.04 24.11 -15.84
N SER A 1022 19.25 23.74 -15.44
CA SER A 1022 20.51 23.86 -16.22
C SER A 1022 20.55 23.02 -17.50
N ARG A 1023 19.52 22.21 -17.77
CA ARG A 1023 19.38 21.33 -18.97
C ARG A 1023 20.53 20.32 -19.17
N ILE A 1024 21.24 19.97 -18.09
CA ILE A 1024 22.43 19.10 -18.17
C ILE A 1024 22.04 17.70 -18.67
N SER A 1025 22.91 17.08 -19.47
CA SER A 1025 22.78 15.67 -19.83
C SER A 1025 23.06 14.79 -18.62
N VAL A 1026 22.01 14.14 -18.13
CA VAL A 1026 22.06 13.05 -17.16
C VAL A 1026 22.17 11.74 -17.95
N ASP A 1027 23.18 10.94 -17.65
CA ASP A 1027 23.58 9.74 -18.36
C ASP A 1027 22.97 8.48 -17.71
N SER A 1028 22.97 8.40 -16.37
CA SER A 1028 22.32 7.31 -15.64
C SER A 1028 20.80 7.39 -15.78
N PHE A 1029 20.21 6.30 -16.27
CA PHE A 1029 18.77 6.24 -16.48
C PHE A 1029 17.98 6.41 -15.15
N SER A 1030 18.49 5.88 -14.03
CA SER A 1030 17.81 6.02 -12.73
C SER A 1030 17.78 7.47 -12.28
N LEU A 1031 18.84 8.24 -12.49
CA LEU A 1031 18.84 9.69 -12.27
C LEU A 1031 17.91 10.44 -13.24
N VAL A 1032 17.83 10.05 -14.53
CA VAL A 1032 16.83 10.61 -15.48
C VAL A 1032 15.40 10.39 -14.98
N SER A 1033 15.11 9.20 -14.45
CA SER A 1033 13.81 8.83 -13.86
C SER A 1033 13.51 9.64 -12.59
N ASP A 1034 14.47 9.75 -11.69
CA ASP A 1034 14.31 10.46 -10.42
C ASP A 1034 14.19 11.97 -10.66
N MET A 1035 14.98 12.54 -11.58
CA MET A 1035 14.92 13.95 -11.98
C MET A 1035 13.56 14.32 -12.58
N ALA A 1036 12.98 13.45 -13.42
CA ALA A 1036 11.65 13.66 -13.98
C ALA A 1036 10.55 13.67 -12.89
N TYR A 1037 10.65 12.77 -11.91
CA TYR A 1037 9.75 12.76 -10.75
C TYR A 1037 9.96 14.00 -9.86
N VAL A 1038 11.22 14.36 -9.58
CA VAL A 1038 11.59 15.56 -8.80
C VAL A 1038 10.95 16.80 -9.41
N ALA A 1039 11.19 17.08 -10.69
CA ALA A 1039 10.65 18.25 -11.37
C ALA A 1039 9.11 18.28 -11.40
N GLN A 1040 8.45 17.13 -11.63
CA GLN A 1040 6.99 17.05 -11.69
C GLN A 1040 6.33 17.39 -10.34
N ASN A 1041 6.92 16.99 -9.22
CA ASN A 1041 6.41 17.33 -7.89
C ASN A 1041 6.87 18.74 -7.47
N ALA A 1042 8.11 19.12 -7.78
CA ALA A 1042 8.66 20.44 -7.44
C ALA A 1042 7.88 21.59 -8.11
N SER A 1043 7.45 21.47 -9.37
CA SER A 1043 6.63 22.50 -10.02
C SER A 1043 5.31 22.75 -9.25
N ARG A 1044 4.61 21.70 -8.77
CA ARG A 1044 3.37 21.88 -7.98
C ARG A 1044 3.63 22.40 -6.55
N ILE A 1045 4.72 21.98 -5.91
CA ILE A 1045 5.11 22.48 -4.57
C ILE A 1045 5.51 23.96 -4.66
N MET A 1046 6.34 24.33 -5.64
CA MET A 1046 6.76 25.72 -5.89
C MET A 1046 5.56 26.62 -6.15
N ARG A 1047 4.56 26.14 -6.90
CA ARG A 1047 3.33 26.89 -7.18
C ARG A 1047 2.42 27.03 -5.95
N ALA A 1048 2.34 26.00 -5.10
CA ALA A 1048 1.66 26.11 -3.80
C ALA A 1048 2.34 27.15 -2.91
N LEU A 1049 3.68 27.15 -2.83
CA LEU A 1049 4.46 28.15 -2.09
C LEU A 1049 4.21 29.56 -2.62
N PHE A 1050 4.18 29.76 -3.94
CA PHE A 1050 3.84 31.04 -4.55
C PHE A 1050 2.47 31.56 -4.08
N GLU A 1051 1.43 30.71 -4.12
CA GLU A 1051 0.09 31.13 -3.68
C GLU A 1051 0.03 31.38 -2.16
N ILE A 1052 0.83 30.67 -1.34
CA ILE A 1052 0.97 30.97 0.10
C ILE A 1052 1.61 32.34 0.31
N ALA A 1053 2.72 32.64 -0.37
CA ALA A 1053 3.40 33.94 -0.26
C ALA A 1053 2.54 35.11 -0.76
N LEU A 1054 1.77 34.90 -1.84
CA LEU A 1054 0.80 35.86 -2.37
C LEU A 1054 -0.34 36.11 -1.37
N LYS A 1055 -0.93 35.06 -0.80
CA LYS A 1055 -1.99 35.16 0.23
C LYS A 1055 -1.51 35.80 1.53
N ASN A 1056 -0.26 35.58 1.90
CA ASN A 1056 0.39 36.24 3.03
C ASN A 1056 0.84 37.69 2.73
N SER A 1057 0.55 38.21 1.53
CA SER A 1057 0.91 39.56 1.06
C SER A 1057 2.41 39.88 1.14
N GLN A 1058 3.26 38.92 0.76
CA GLN A 1058 4.73 39.02 0.81
C GLN A 1058 5.32 39.23 -0.62
N PRO A 1059 5.43 40.48 -1.13
CA PRO A 1059 5.74 40.73 -2.54
C PRO A 1059 7.13 40.23 -2.95
N LEU A 1060 8.16 40.43 -2.13
CA LEU A 1060 9.52 39.95 -2.42
C LEU A 1060 9.57 38.42 -2.60
N LEU A 1061 8.89 37.68 -1.72
CA LEU A 1061 8.86 36.22 -1.76
C LEU A 1061 7.95 35.70 -2.87
N ALA A 1062 6.78 36.32 -3.08
CA ALA A 1062 5.86 35.97 -4.14
C ALA A 1062 6.47 36.20 -5.54
N SER A 1063 7.18 37.32 -5.77
CA SER A 1063 7.88 37.57 -7.04
C SER A 1063 8.94 36.51 -7.30
N ARG A 1064 9.79 36.21 -6.29
CA ARG A 1064 10.84 35.18 -6.39
C ARG A 1064 10.26 33.78 -6.64
N LEU A 1065 9.20 33.39 -5.94
CA LEU A 1065 8.56 32.09 -6.13
C LEU A 1065 7.87 31.98 -7.50
N LEU A 1066 7.27 33.06 -8.02
CA LEU A 1066 6.72 33.10 -9.37
C LEU A 1066 7.81 32.97 -10.44
N GLU A 1067 8.94 33.65 -10.26
CA GLU A 1067 10.13 33.52 -11.11
C GLU A 1067 10.70 32.10 -11.06
N MET A 1068 10.80 31.49 -9.87
CA MET A 1068 11.22 30.09 -9.71
C MET A 1068 10.24 29.08 -10.31
N CYS A 1069 8.92 29.33 -10.26
CA CYS A 1069 7.93 28.51 -10.98
C CYS A 1069 8.19 28.52 -12.49
N LYS A 1070 8.39 29.71 -13.07
CA LYS A 1070 8.70 29.87 -14.50
C LYS A 1070 10.04 29.22 -14.86
N MET A 1071 11.05 29.37 -14.01
CA MET A 1071 12.38 28.77 -14.18
C MET A 1071 12.31 27.25 -14.29
N LEU A 1072 11.50 26.60 -13.44
CA LEU A 1072 11.22 25.17 -13.52
C LEU A 1072 10.46 24.79 -14.79
N ASP A 1073 9.34 25.46 -15.07
CA ASP A 1073 8.46 25.12 -16.20
C ASP A 1073 9.11 25.37 -17.58
N LYS A 1074 9.99 26.38 -17.69
CA LYS A 1074 10.77 26.71 -18.90
C LYS A 1074 12.13 26.01 -18.97
N ARG A 1075 12.60 25.39 -17.87
CA ARG A 1075 14.00 24.97 -17.65
C ARG A 1075 14.96 26.08 -18.05
N LEU A 1076 14.91 27.22 -17.36
CA LEU A 1076 15.69 28.40 -17.74
C LEU A 1076 15.96 29.24 -16.50
N TRP A 1077 17.23 29.49 -16.18
CA TRP A 1077 17.59 30.33 -15.04
C TRP A 1077 17.13 31.77 -15.25
N THR A 1078 16.81 32.46 -14.15
CA THR A 1078 16.30 33.84 -14.13
C THR A 1078 17.26 34.86 -14.76
N PHE A 1079 18.56 34.55 -14.78
CA PHE A 1079 19.63 35.34 -15.40
C PHE A 1079 19.97 34.95 -16.86
N GLU A 1080 19.44 33.84 -17.37
CA GLU A 1080 19.62 33.47 -18.79
C GLU A 1080 18.75 34.34 -19.70
N ASN A 1081 19.10 34.42 -20.99
CA ASN A 1081 18.36 35.29 -21.90
C ASN A 1081 16.93 34.75 -22.16
N PRO A 1082 15.86 35.55 -21.94
CA PRO A 1082 14.48 35.12 -22.15
C PRO A 1082 14.15 34.55 -23.55
N MET A 1083 14.96 34.87 -24.56
CA MET A 1083 14.83 34.32 -25.92
C MET A 1083 15.01 32.79 -25.98
N ARG A 1084 15.66 32.17 -24.98
CA ARG A 1084 15.76 30.70 -24.83
C ARG A 1084 14.41 29.99 -24.58
N GLN A 1085 13.31 30.75 -24.42
CA GLN A 1085 11.94 30.24 -24.40
C GLN A 1085 11.41 29.89 -25.80
N PHE A 1086 12.01 30.39 -26.89
CA PHE A 1086 11.54 30.19 -28.27
C PHE A 1086 12.29 29.08 -29.00
N THR A 1087 11.60 27.97 -29.29
CA THR A 1087 12.17 26.78 -29.95
C THR A 1087 12.53 26.99 -31.44
N VAL A 1088 12.24 28.17 -32.00
CA VAL A 1088 12.52 28.54 -33.40
C VAL A 1088 13.95 29.06 -33.57
N LEU A 1089 14.58 29.54 -32.49
CA LEU A 1089 15.91 30.15 -32.53
C LEU A 1089 17.02 29.10 -32.43
N SER A 1090 18.05 29.22 -33.28
CA SER A 1090 19.21 28.33 -33.23
C SER A 1090 20.14 28.69 -32.06
N HIS A 1091 20.86 27.69 -31.53
CA HIS A 1091 21.80 27.85 -30.42
C HIS A 1091 22.88 28.92 -30.71
N GLU A 1092 23.34 29.01 -31.96
CA GLU A 1092 24.32 30.00 -32.40
C GLU A 1092 23.76 31.44 -32.37
N ILE A 1093 22.46 31.62 -32.62
CA ILE A 1093 21.79 32.92 -32.50
C ILE A 1093 21.62 33.28 -31.02
N LEU A 1094 21.21 32.33 -30.18
CA LEU A 1094 21.05 32.54 -28.73
C LEU A 1094 22.36 32.98 -28.06
N GLN A 1095 23.48 32.29 -28.32
CA GLN A 1095 24.80 32.69 -27.84
C GLN A 1095 25.22 34.09 -28.32
N LYS A 1096 24.88 34.47 -29.56
CA LYS A 1096 25.15 35.81 -30.11
C LYS A 1096 24.25 36.91 -29.53
N LEU A 1097 23.07 36.57 -29.01
CA LEU A 1097 22.18 37.49 -28.29
C LEU A 1097 22.65 37.67 -26.83
N GLU A 1098 23.06 36.58 -26.18
CA GLU A 1098 23.61 36.57 -24.81
C GLU A 1098 24.90 37.39 -24.72
N ALA A 1099 25.84 37.19 -25.64
CA ALA A 1099 27.05 37.99 -25.76
C ALA A 1099 26.81 39.49 -26.04
N ARG A 1100 25.55 39.90 -26.32
CA ARG A 1100 25.16 41.29 -26.62
C ARG A 1100 24.20 41.91 -25.60
N ARG A 1101 23.75 41.17 -24.58
CA ARG A 1101 22.86 41.65 -23.49
C ARG A 1101 21.65 42.48 -23.97
N LEU A 1102 20.98 42.05 -25.04
CA LEU A 1102 19.83 42.76 -25.60
C LEU A 1102 18.56 42.53 -24.78
N LEU A 1103 17.80 43.60 -24.52
CA LEU A 1103 16.60 43.59 -23.68
C LEU A 1103 15.34 43.07 -24.41
N PRO A 1104 14.34 42.52 -23.67
CA PRO A 1104 13.09 41.98 -24.22
C PRO A 1104 12.19 42.97 -24.97
N GLU A 1105 12.43 44.27 -24.88
CA GLU A 1105 11.58 45.35 -25.42
C GLU A 1105 11.38 45.30 -26.95
N LYS A 1106 12.20 44.51 -27.67
CA LYS A 1106 12.05 44.21 -29.10
C LYS A 1106 11.12 43.03 -29.43
N LEU A 1107 10.48 42.40 -28.43
CA LEU A 1107 9.49 41.33 -28.65
C LEU A 1107 8.11 41.81 -29.14
N ARG A 1108 7.94 43.12 -29.38
CA ARG A 1108 6.68 43.73 -29.86
C ARG A 1108 6.28 43.33 -31.30
N GLU A 1109 7.11 42.56 -32.00
CA GLU A 1109 6.97 42.23 -33.44
C GLU A 1109 6.70 40.73 -33.71
N MET A 1110 6.25 39.95 -32.71
CA MET A 1110 5.98 38.51 -32.84
C MET A 1110 4.75 38.16 -33.69
N ASP A 1111 4.78 37.01 -34.40
CA ASP A 1111 3.66 36.56 -35.27
C ASP A 1111 2.55 35.85 -34.48
N SER A 1112 1.33 36.06 -34.97
CA SER A 1112 0.03 35.48 -34.60
C SER A 1112 -0.01 33.97 -34.32
N LYS A 1113 1.00 33.20 -34.72
CA LYS A 1113 1.11 31.74 -34.55
C LYS A 1113 1.78 31.33 -33.24
N GLU A 1114 2.51 32.25 -32.59
CA GLU A 1114 3.36 31.95 -31.43
C GLU A 1114 2.67 32.25 -30.08
N ILE A 1115 1.53 32.95 -30.11
CA ILE A 1115 0.70 33.30 -28.94
C ILE A 1115 -0.45 32.29 -28.78
N GLY A 1116 -0.67 31.84 -27.54
CA GLY A 1116 -1.75 30.91 -27.16
C GLY A 1116 -3.16 31.47 -27.36
N THR A 1117 -4.17 30.69 -26.97
CA THR A 1117 -5.59 31.11 -27.02
C THR A 1117 -5.93 32.20 -25.99
N SER A 1118 -5.18 32.25 -24.90
CA SER A 1118 -5.29 33.27 -23.84
C SER A 1118 -3.99 33.29 -23.02
N GLU A 1119 -3.48 34.47 -22.70
CA GLU A 1119 -2.28 34.66 -21.90
C GLU A 1119 -2.63 35.26 -20.52
N PRO A 1120 -2.31 34.57 -19.41
CA PRO A 1120 -2.57 35.05 -18.07
C PRO A 1120 -1.46 35.96 -17.51
N PHE A 1121 -1.89 36.93 -16.70
CA PHE A 1121 -1.07 37.89 -15.97
C PHE A 1121 -1.55 37.99 -14.52
N TRP A 1122 -0.60 38.20 -13.60
CA TRP A 1122 -0.88 38.74 -12.29
C TRP A 1122 -0.74 40.26 -12.34
N ILE A 1123 -1.69 40.95 -11.71
CA ILE A 1123 -1.63 42.40 -11.50
C ILE A 1123 -1.67 42.61 -10.00
N TRP A 1124 -0.69 43.31 -9.43
CA TRP A 1124 -0.70 43.65 -8.01
C TRP A 1124 -0.18 45.06 -7.72
N VAL A 1125 -0.63 45.63 -6.62
CA VAL A 1125 -0.14 46.91 -6.09
C VAL A 1125 0.69 46.63 -4.85
N GLU A 1126 1.98 46.94 -4.92
CA GLU A 1126 2.93 46.75 -3.82
C GLU A 1126 3.40 48.07 -3.21
N ASP A 1127 3.60 48.04 -1.90
CA ASP A 1127 4.25 49.07 -1.10
C ASP A 1127 5.76 48.76 -1.01
N PRO A 1128 6.64 49.62 -1.55
CA PRO A 1128 8.08 49.42 -1.46
C PRO A 1128 8.68 49.82 -0.10
N GLU A 1129 7.98 50.64 0.69
CA GLU A 1129 8.41 51.11 2.00
C GLU A 1129 8.03 50.08 3.09
N ASN A 1130 6.84 49.48 2.98
CA ASN A 1130 6.31 48.48 3.92
C ASN A 1130 6.47 47.02 3.46
N ASN A 1131 6.96 46.76 2.24
CA ASN A 1131 7.12 45.41 1.64
C ASN A 1131 5.83 44.57 1.74
N HIS A 1132 4.72 45.14 1.24
CA HIS A 1132 3.37 44.55 1.37
C HIS A 1132 2.59 44.63 0.04
N ILE A 1133 1.64 43.72 -0.18
CA ILE A 1133 0.70 43.78 -1.32
C ILE A 1133 -0.67 44.25 -0.81
N TYR A 1134 -1.16 45.39 -1.29
CA TYR A 1134 -2.50 45.90 -0.92
C TYR A 1134 -3.63 45.35 -1.78
N HIS A 1135 -3.33 44.97 -3.02
CA HIS A 1135 -4.30 44.44 -3.97
C HIS A 1135 -3.60 43.49 -4.95
N SER A 1136 -4.24 42.38 -5.29
CA SER A 1136 -3.81 41.52 -6.40
C SER A 1136 -5.01 40.88 -7.12
N GLU A 1137 -4.89 40.74 -8.44
CA GLU A 1137 -5.91 40.16 -9.32
C GLU A 1137 -5.25 39.28 -10.41
N TYR A 1138 -5.97 38.24 -10.84
CA TYR A 1138 -5.56 37.36 -11.94
C TYR A 1138 -6.28 37.77 -13.23
N PHE A 1139 -5.54 38.35 -14.16
CA PHE A 1139 -6.07 38.90 -15.40
C PHE A 1139 -5.77 37.96 -16.59
N LEU A 1140 -6.83 37.50 -17.28
CA LEU A 1140 -6.73 36.59 -18.42
C LEU A 1140 -7.00 37.32 -19.75
N LEU A 1141 -5.93 37.64 -20.48
CA LEU A 1141 -6.02 38.33 -21.76
C LEU A 1141 -6.36 37.34 -22.89
N GLN A 1142 -7.52 37.50 -23.53
CA GLN A 1142 -7.99 36.62 -24.60
C GLN A 1142 -7.42 37.02 -25.96
N LYS A 1143 -7.11 36.05 -26.82
CA LYS A 1143 -6.54 36.32 -28.16
C LYS A 1143 -7.40 37.26 -29.03
N LYS A 1144 -8.73 37.23 -28.86
CA LYS A 1144 -9.65 38.15 -29.56
C LYS A 1144 -9.45 39.61 -29.15
N GLN A 1145 -9.33 39.89 -27.85
CA GLN A 1145 -9.12 41.26 -27.33
C GLN A 1145 -7.81 41.84 -27.89
N VAL A 1146 -6.76 41.02 -27.99
CA VAL A 1146 -5.46 41.39 -28.59
C VAL A 1146 -5.60 41.69 -30.08
N TYR A 1147 -6.25 40.82 -30.87
CA TYR A 1147 -6.45 41.07 -32.31
C TYR A 1147 -7.28 42.32 -32.62
N ASN A 1148 -8.20 42.68 -31.73
CA ASN A 1148 -9.08 43.84 -31.89
C ASN A 1148 -8.51 45.14 -31.28
N GLU A 1149 -7.30 45.08 -30.69
CA GLU A 1149 -6.68 46.19 -29.92
C GLU A 1149 -7.61 46.76 -28.82
N GLU A 1150 -8.47 45.91 -28.24
CA GLU A 1150 -9.47 46.30 -27.24
C GLU A 1150 -8.79 46.72 -25.93
N THR A 1151 -8.81 48.02 -25.60
CA THR A 1151 -8.31 48.54 -24.32
C THR A 1151 -9.13 47.98 -23.16
N GLN A 1152 -8.45 47.37 -22.18
CA GLN A 1152 -9.08 46.78 -21.00
C GLN A 1152 -8.92 47.73 -19.81
N SER A 1153 -10.03 48.12 -19.18
CA SER A 1153 -10.03 48.98 -17.99
C SER A 1153 -10.26 48.14 -16.72
N ILE A 1154 -9.29 48.18 -15.81
CA ILE A 1154 -9.32 47.48 -14.52
C ILE A 1154 -9.45 48.53 -13.42
N VAL A 1155 -10.34 48.30 -12.45
CA VAL A 1155 -10.68 49.27 -11.39
C VAL A 1155 -10.63 48.58 -10.04
N PHE A 1156 -9.70 49.03 -9.19
CA PHE A 1156 -9.53 48.55 -7.82
C PHE A 1156 -9.34 49.73 -6.86
N THR A 1157 -9.62 49.51 -5.58
CA THR A 1157 -9.40 50.47 -4.49
C THR A 1157 -8.19 50.04 -3.66
N ILE A 1158 -7.30 50.99 -3.38
CA ILE A 1158 -6.13 50.80 -2.53
C ILE A 1158 -6.28 51.61 -1.24
N PRO A 1159 -5.87 51.09 -0.07
CA PRO A 1159 -5.79 51.88 1.14
C PRO A 1159 -4.66 52.90 1.03
N ILE A 1160 -4.79 54.02 1.75
CA ILE A 1160 -3.75 55.05 1.87
C ILE A 1160 -3.71 55.44 3.35
N PHE A 1161 -2.49 55.59 3.88
CA PHE A 1161 -2.24 55.82 5.30
C PHE A 1161 -1.66 57.22 5.53
N GLU A 1162 -1.73 57.69 6.78
CA GLU A 1162 -1.02 58.88 7.26
C GLU A 1162 0.10 58.42 8.22
N PRO A 1163 1.37 58.82 8.03
CA PRO A 1163 1.88 59.72 6.99
C PRO A 1163 1.78 59.11 5.57
N LEU A 1164 1.59 59.97 4.57
CA LEU A 1164 1.50 59.57 3.17
C LEU A 1164 2.83 58.93 2.69
N PRO A 1165 2.81 57.70 2.13
CA PRO A 1165 3.98 57.10 1.50
C PRO A 1165 4.34 57.85 0.20
N SER A 1166 5.57 57.71 -0.27
CA SER A 1166 6.04 58.47 -1.44
C SER A 1166 5.38 58.06 -2.75
N GLN A 1167 5.22 56.74 -2.95
CA GLN A 1167 4.64 56.11 -4.14
C GLN A 1167 4.29 54.64 -3.86
N TYR A 1168 3.35 54.08 -4.60
CA TYR A 1168 3.18 52.62 -4.73
C TYR A 1168 3.54 52.16 -6.15
N TYR A 1169 3.79 50.86 -6.33
CA TYR A 1169 4.05 50.28 -7.64
C TYR A 1169 2.92 49.33 -8.07
N VAL A 1170 2.34 49.57 -9.24
CA VAL A 1170 1.52 48.56 -9.93
C VAL A 1170 2.45 47.68 -10.76
N LYS A 1171 2.53 46.38 -10.43
CA LYS A 1171 3.22 45.39 -11.27
C LYS A 1171 2.21 44.58 -12.07
N VAL A 1172 2.43 44.53 -13.37
CA VAL A 1172 1.80 43.57 -14.29
C VAL A 1172 2.86 42.54 -14.66
N VAL A 1173 2.68 41.29 -14.26
CA VAL A 1173 3.65 40.20 -14.45
C VAL A 1173 2.97 39.06 -15.17
N SER A 1174 3.51 38.59 -16.30
CA SER A 1174 2.94 37.40 -16.95
C SER A 1174 3.05 36.20 -16.02
N ASP A 1175 2.00 35.38 -15.94
CA ASP A 1175 2.01 34.12 -15.17
C ASP A 1175 2.91 33.05 -15.83
N ARG A 1176 3.18 33.18 -17.13
CA ARG A 1176 3.88 32.17 -17.95
C ARG A 1176 5.27 32.54 -18.46
N TRP A 1177 5.56 33.82 -18.66
CA TRP A 1177 6.75 34.26 -19.41
C TRP A 1177 7.83 34.85 -18.51
N ILE A 1178 9.08 34.39 -18.69
CA ILE A 1178 10.27 34.99 -18.07
C ILE A 1178 10.62 36.27 -18.84
N GLY A 1179 11.01 37.32 -18.12
CA GLY A 1179 11.29 38.65 -18.69
C GLY A 1179 10.04 39.45 -19.14
N SER A 1180 8.83 38.92 -18.92
CA SER A 1180 7.57 39.60 -19.20
C SER A 1180 6.96 40.16 -17.91
N SER A 1181 7.35 41.39 -17.59
CA SER A 1181 6.81 42.19 -16.49
C SER A 1181 6.85 43.67 -16.84
N THR A 1182 5.99 44.47 -16.23
CA THR A 1182 5.98 45.93 -16.34
C THR A 1182 5.58 46.52 -15.00
N THR A 1183 6.35 47.50 -14.52
CA THR A 1183 6.12 48.19 -13.24
C THR A 1183 5.75 49.64 -13.53
N HIS A 1184 4.64 50.13 -12.98
CA HIS A 1184 4.17 51.50 -13.13
C HIS A 1184 4.09 52.20 -11.76
N PRO A 1185 4.82 53.32 -11.53
CA PRO A 1185 4.78 54.05 -10.27
C PRO A 1185 3.52 54.93 -10.18
N ILE A 1186 2.77 54.79 -9.08
CA ILE A 1186 1.74 55.74 -8.67
C ILE A 1186 2.37 56.65 -7.61
N SER A 1187 2.75 57.87 -8.02
CA SER A 1187 3.28 58.90 -7.11
C SER A 1187 2.17 59.61 -6.34
N PHE A 1188 2.33 59.76 -5.03
CA PHE A 1188 1.38 60.49 -4.18
C PHE A 1188 1.79 61.94 -3.89
N GLN A 1189 2.90 62.42 -4.46
CA GLN A 1189 3.44 63.77 -4.24
C GLN A 1189 2.47 64.92 -4.57
N HIS A 1190 1.44 64.66 -5.37
CA HIS A 1190 0.40 65.62 -5.75
C HIS A 1190 -1.02 65.09 -5.46
N LEU A 1191 -1.15 64.07 -4.61
CA LEU A 1191 -2.45 63.54 -4.21
C LEU A 1191 -3.12 64.47 -3.20
N ILE A 1192 -4.27 65.03 -3.58
CA ILE A 1192 -5.14 65.77 -2.67
C ILE A 1192 -6.17 64.80 -2.11
N LEU A 1193 -6.06 64.44 -0.84
CA LEU A 1193 -7.08 63.68 -0.13
C LEU A 1193 -8.32 64.57 0.11
N PRO A 1194 -9.55 64.00 0.08
CA PRO A 1194 -10.74 64.73 0.50
C PRO A 1194 -10.67 65.06 2.00
N GLU A 1195 -11.29 66.17 2.41
CA GLU A 1195 -11.46 66.49 3.82
C GLU A 1195 -12.20 65.36 4.55
N ARG A 1196 -11.72 64.97 5.73
CA ARG A 1196 -12.40 63.96 6.55
C ARG A 1196 -13.80 64.44 6.86
N HIS A 1197 -14.82 63.67 6.45
CA HIS A 1197 -16.21 64.00 6.75
C HIS A 1197 -16.40 64.23 8.26
N PRO A 1198 -17.16 65.26 8.67
CA PRO A 1198 -17.50 65.43 10.07
C PRO A 1198 -18.27 64.19 10.56
N PRO A 1199 -18.13 63.79 11.84
CA PRO A 1199 -18.85 62.66 12.37
C PRO A 1199 -20.36 62.85 12.19
N HIS A 1200 -21.06 61.77 11.83
CA HIS A 1200 -22.51 61.78 11.71
C HIS A 1200 -23.16 62.21 13.04
N THR A 1201 -24.22 63.02 12.92
CA THR A 1201 -24.87 63.75 14.03
C THR A 1201 -25.83 62.87 14.82
#